data_AF-A0A3A0FM68-F1
#
_entry.id   AF-A0A3A0FM68-F1
#
_cell.length_a   1.000
_cell.length_b   1.000
_cell.length_c   1.000
_cell.angle_alpha   90.00
_cell.angle_beta   90.00
_cell.angle_gamma   90.00
#
_symmetry.space_group_name_H-M   'P 1'
#
loop_
_entity.id
_entity.type
_entity.pdbx_description
1 polymer ?
#
loop_
_entity_poly.entity_id
_entity_poly.type
_entity_poly.pdbx_seq_one_letter_code
_entity_poly.pdbx_strand_id
1 'polypeptide(L)'
;MSPLPNIACIDGNEAAARIAHRLAEVIAIYPITPASPMGEHADAWSAKAQANLWGTVPEVIELQSEAGAAGVLHGAVQAGALATSFTASQGLLLMLPNLFKIAGELTPFVLHVAARTLATHALSIFGDHSDVMAARTTGMAMLCASSVQEAHDFALVAHAATLRSRVPFLHFFDGFRTSHEVGRVELLGDDDLRALVDEAAILAHRARRLTPDAPVLRGTAQNPDVFFQAREAANVFHAAVPGVVESCFDALAARTGRRYGLVDYVGAPDAERVLVLMGSGAGAASECVDALAACGEKVGLAIVRLFRPFPSEALLAAIPRSARAVAVLDRTKEPGATGEPLYQDVVTAFAESERAMPRITGGRYGLASKEFTPAMAKGVLDELSKPDAKRHFTIGIADDVSHTSLTWDRAFSTEGEGVRALFFGLGSDGTVGAAKSTVSIIATETPLFAQGYFVYDSKKSGAVTVSHVRFGPKPIRSTYQIERADFLAVHHFDLLARMDVLERAADGARLLVNCPYEPAEAWDHLPRDVQEQILAKKMELWVIDADRVAREVGMGKRINTVMQPCFFALSGVLPRERALEAIRRSIEKAYAKRGPAVVARNLAAVERATGEMHRVELPAGATSPLLRRAPVPADSPDFVQRITAMLLAGKGELLPVSALPVDGTFPTGTAQFEKRAIASEIPLWDPSICIDCGKCALVCPHAAIRMKVYPEGSLGDAPEGFLSKPFRSRELPGFALTIQVAPDDCTGCGVCVDTCPAKSKSEVKHKAINMAPAPGNREAERPNFEYFLTIPELDRAALDPGIVKHAQTREPLFEFSGACAGCGETPYLKLLSQLFGDRMLVANATGCSSIYGGNLPTTPWSRNRDGRGPAWANSLFEDNAEFGLGMRLAYERARDEARRLLAELAPKVGESLAREILGETATDDAAIARQRERVAALEAALAANPEPAAARLLSLADDLVRKSVWIVGGDGWAYDIGYPGLDHVLASGRDVNVIVLDTQVYSNTGGQASKATPRGAVAKFAASGKSAGRKDLGLIASAYGNVYVAQVAIGADDAQTLKALLEADAWPGPSLVIAYSTCIAHGIDMTTSMTHQRDAAKSGFWPLWRYHPGSDPHQQPFRLDSRAPSMPLRAFAEKEARFAMLMRSDPQRADELLALAQQDADERWRHYTQLAGLERSVVAAVRPPGAPAPEPGAAKTVEEEE
;
A
#
# COMPACT_ATOMS: atom_id res chain seq x y z
N MET A 1 -0.69 47.82 -15.28
CA MET A 1 -0.95 46.38 -15.42
C MET A 1 -0.83 45.79 -14.03
N SER A 2 -1.92 45.27 -13.44
CA SER A 2 -1.81 44.54 -12.16
C SER A 2 -0.88 43.33 -12.37
N PRO A 3 0.00 43.01 -11.42
CA PRO A 3 0.82 41.80 -11.52
C PRO A 3 -0.11 40.60 -11.70
N LEU A 4 0.26 39.69 -12.62
CA LEU A 4 -0.46 38.43 -12.82
C LEU A 4 -0.54 37.68 -11.48
N PRO A 5 -1.69 37.07 -11.13
CA PRO A 5 -1.82 36.31 -9.89
C PRO A 5 -0.76 35.19 -9.83
N ASN A 6 -0.19 34.98 -8.64
CA ASN A 6 0.83 33.96 -8.39
C ASN A 6 0.18 32.57 -8.42
N ILE A 7 0.17 31.92 -9.58
CA ILE A 7 -0.54 30.67 -9.83
C ILE A 7 0.43 29.49 -9.83
N ALA A 8 0.01 28.37 -9.23
CA ALA A 8 0.67 27.08 -9.34
C ALA A 8 -0.32 25.96 -9.68
N CYS A 9 0.21 24.86 -10.22
CA CYS A 9 -0.55 23.64 -10.46
C CYS A 9 -0.03 22.54 -9.55
N ILE A 10 -0.74 22.31 -8.45
CA ILE A 10 -0.30 21.49 -7.31
C ILE A 10 -1.47 20.67 -6.77
N ASP A 11 -1.20 19.66 -5.96
CA ASP A 11 -2.23 18.87 -5.27
C ASP A 11 -2.51 19.40 -3.86
N GLY A 12 -3.58 18.88 -3.22
CA GLY A 12 -4.01 19.35 -1.90
C GLY A 12 -2.95 19.13 -0.81
N ASN A 13 -2.14 18.07 -0.94
CA ASN A 13 -1.02 17.83 -0.02
C ASN A 13 0.04 18.92 -0.13
N GLU A 14 0.55 19.21 -1.34
CA GLU A 14 1.54 20.28 -1.53
C GLU A 14 0.97 21.64 -1.10
N ALA A 15 -0.32 21.89 -1.37
CA ALA A 15 -0.99 23.13 -1.00
C ALA A 15 -1.02 23.35 0.53
N ALA A 16 -1.41 22.34 1.31
CA ALA A 16 -1.41 22.41 2.77
C ALA A 16 0.02 22.47 3.34
N ALA A 17 0.92 21.62 2.85
CA ALA A 17 2.31 21.55 3.32
C ALA A 17 3.05 22.88 3.11
N ARG A 18 2.80 23.57 1.99
CA ARG A 18 3.41 24.87 1.68
C ARG A 18 3.10 25.91 2.76
N ILE A 19 1.87 25.95 3.27
CA ILE A 19 1.51 26.87 4.36
C ILE A 19 2.11 26.39 5.68
N ALA A 20 1.97 25.10 5.99
CA ALA A 20 2.50 24.50 7.21
C ALA A 20 4.01 24.75 7.37
N HIS A 21 4.80 24.54 6.31
CA HIS A 21 6.25 24.79 6.30
C HIS A 21 6.60 26.26 6.54
N ARG A 22 5.79 27.19 6.00
CA ARG A 22 6.03 28.63 6.17
C ARG A 22 5.68 29.12 7.57
N LEU A 23 4.83 28.42 8.32
CA LEU A 23 4.32 28.83 9.63
C LEU A 23 4.78 27.96 10.81
N ALA A 24 5.64 26.97 10.56
CA ALA A 24 6.19 26.11 11.60
C ALA A 24 7.70 26.35 11.82
N GLU A 25 8.13 26.05 13.04
CA GLU A 25 9.53 25.91 13.47
C GLU A 25 9.90 24.43 13.61
N VAL A 26 8.96 23.59 14.05
CA VAL A 26 9.14 22.13 14.22
C VAL A 26 8.05 21.37 13.48
N ILE A 27 8.44 20.34 12.73
CA ILE A 27 7.52 19.48 11.97
C ILE A 27 7.83 18.02 12.32
N ALA A 28 7.03 17.44 13.21
CA ALA A 28 7.20 16.04 13.63
C ALA A 28 6.30 15.14 12.80
N ILE A 29 6.87 14.10 12.18
CA ILE A 29 6.17 13.32 11.15
C ILE A 29 6.35 11.81 11.31
N TYR A 30 5.42 11.07 10.71
CA TYR A 30 5.53 9.65 10.40
C TYR A 30 4.77 9.38 9.09
N PRO A 31 5.26 8.52 8.19
CA PRO A 31 4.62 8.34 6.88
C PRO A 31 3.39 7.43 6.93
N ILE A 32 2.25 7.97 6.49
CA ILE A 32 1.04 7.22 6.21
C ILE A 32 0.34 7.76 4.96
N THR A 33 0.05 6.88 3.99
CA THR A 33 -0.75 7.23 2.80
C THR A 33 -2.16 7.65 3.23
N PRO A 34 -2.79 8.69 2.66
CA PRO A 34 -2.29 9.60 1.61
C PRO A 34 -1.63 10.89 2.12
N ALA A 35 -1.26 10.98 3.42
CA ALA A 35 -0.69 12.19 4.02
C ALA A 35 0.84 12.31 3.85
N SER A 36 1.56 11.21 3.61
CA SER A 36 3.03 11.20 3.48
C SER A 36 3.61 12.31 2.58
N PRO A 37 3.03 12.64 1.40
CA PRO A 37 3.57 13.70 0.55
C PRO A 37 3.75 15.05 1.26
N MET A 38 2.88 15.39 2.23
CA MET A 38 3.03 16.65 2.97
C MET A 38 4.35 16.71 3.75
N GLY A 39 4.68 15.65 4.48
CA GLY A 39 5.95 15.54 5.20
C GLY A 39 7.14 15.50 4.24
N GLU A 40 6.99 14.84 3.09
CA GLU A 40 8.05 14.71 2.08
C GLU A 40 8.42 16.06 1.46
N HIS A 41 7.41 16.90 1.21
CA HIS A 41 7.62 18.27 0.74
C HIS A 41 8.33 19.12 1.81
N ALA A 42 7.87 19.05 3.07
CA ALA A 42 8.49 19.78 4.17
C ALA A 42 9.97 19.39 4.38
N ASP A 43 10.30 18.10 4.37
CA ASP A 43 11.68 17.58 4.44
C ASP A 43 12.51 18.10 3.25
N ALA A 44 11.99 17.98 2.03
CA ALA A 44 12.70 18.40 0.83
C ALA A 44 12.94 19.93 0.75
N TRP A 45 12.05 20.75 1.33
CA TRP A 45 12.25 22.19 1.44
C TRP A 45 13.25 22.55 2.55
N SER A 46 13.19 21.88 3.70
CA SER A 46 14.14 22.06 4.81
C SER A 46 15.56 21.69 4.40
N ALA A 47 15.73 20.56 3.70
CA ALA A 47 17.02 20.11 3.16
C ALA A 47 17.62 21.09 2.13
N LYS A 48 16.81 21.94 1.51
CA LYS A 48 17.25 23.02 0.61
C LYS A 48 17.44 24.36 1.34
N ALA A 49 17.45 24.36 2.67
CA ALA A 49 17.53 25.54 3.52
C ALA A 49 16.43 26.58 3.22
N GLN A 50 15.25 26.14 2.80
CA GLN A 50 14.12 27.04 2.59
C GLN A 50 13.56 27.49 3.94
N ALA A 51 13.77 28.77 4.26
CA ALA A 51 13.28 29.38 5.49
C ALA A 51 11.75 29.49 5.55
N ASN A 52 11.23 29.45 6.77
CA ASN A 52 9.86 29.83 7.12
C ASN A 52 9.68 31.36 7.04
N LEU A 53 8.52 31.86 7.47
CA LEU A 53 8.17 33.28 7.41
C LEU A 53 9.13 34.20 8.20
N TRP A 54 9.81 33.65 9.22
CA TRP A 54 10.69 34.35 10.15
C TRP A 54 12.18 34.10 9.89
N GLY A 55 12.55 33.51 8.76
CA GLY A 55 13.95 33.28 8.39
C GLY A 55 14.60 32.04 9.04
N THR A 56 13.83 31.23 9.79
CA THR A 56 14.31 29.97 10.36
C THR A 56 13.98 28.81 9.42
N VAL A 57 14.90 27.86 9.22
CA VAL A 57 14.59 26.63 8.48
C VAL A 57 13.84 25.69 9.42
N PRO A 58 12.61 25.24 9.08
CA PRO A 58 11.88 24.29 9.94
C PRO A 58 12.68 23.01 10.19
N GLU A 59 12.65 22.52 11.42
CA GLU A 59 13.24 21.23 11.77
C GLU A 59 12.22 20.12 11.50
N VAL A 60 12.51 19.26 10.53
CA VAL A 60 11.68 18.10 10.20
C VAL A 60 12.26 16.87 10.85
N ILE A 61 11.48 16.19 11.69
CA ILE A 61 11.91 15.00 12.41
C ILE A 61 10.94 13.85 12.19
N GLU A 62 11.47 12.72 11.71
CA GLU A 62 10.75 11.46 11.61
C GLU A 62 10.83 10.67 12.93
N LEU A 63 9.68 10.13 13.37
CA LEU A 63 9.58 9.35 14.60
C LEU A 63 9.35 7.85 14.30
N GLN A 64 9.26 7.04 15.35
CA GLN A 64 9.00 5.60 15.22
C GLN A 64 7.55 5.27 14.87
N SER A 65 6.62 6.19 15.14
CA SER A 65 5.18 6.06 14.90
C SER A 65 4.50 7.42 15.06
N GLU A 66 3.25 7.55 14.63
CA GLU A 66 2.43 8.74 14.86
C GLU A 66 2.21 9.02 16.35
N ALA A 67 2.16 8.01 17.21
CA ALA A 67 2.11 8.21 18.67
C ALA A 67 3.37 8.95 19.17
N GLY A 68 4.54 8.58 18.66
CA GLY A 68 5.81 9.26 18.92
C GLY A 68 5.81 10.69 18.37
N ALA A 69 5.35 10.89 17.14
CA ALA A 69 5.22 12.21 16.55
C ALA A 69 4.31 13.12 17.38
N ALA A 70 3.15 12.63 17.83
CA ALA A 70 2.24 13.39 18.68
C ALA A 70 2.86 13.78 20.05
N GLY A 71 3.68 12.90 20.63
CA GLY A 71 4.42 13.20 21.86
C GLY A 71 5.48 14.30 21.66
N VAL A 72 6.23 14.25 20.56
CA VAL A 72 7.19 15.31 20.20
C VAL A 72 6.49 16.64 19.96
N LEU A 73 5.35 16.63 19.26
CA LEU A 73 4.53 17.83 19.06
C LEU A 73 4.09 18.42 20.38
N HIS A 74 3.53 17.61 21.28
CA HIS A 74 3.08 18.05 22.59
C HIS A 74 4.22 18.73 23.35
N GLY A 75 5.41 18.12 23.40
CA GLY A 75 6.60 18.72 24.02
C GLY A 75 7.04 20.04 23.35
N ALA A 76 7.09 20.07 22.02
CA ALA A 76 7.54 21.24 21.27
C ALA A 76 6.63 22.46 21.50
N VAL A 77 5.31 22.28 21.44
CA VAL A 77 4.37 23.40 21.64
C VAL A 77 4.31 23.85 23.11
N GLN A 78 4.51 22.93 24.07
CA GLN A 78 4.64 23.28 25.48
C GLN A 78 5.91 24.09 25.77
N ALA A 79 6.99 23.85 25.00
CA ALA A 79 8.22 24.63 25.03
C ALA A 79 8.14 25.95 24.23
N GLY A 80 6.97 26.27 23.65
CA GLY A 80 6.69 27.55 22.99
C GLY A 80 7.08 27.62 21.52
N ALA A 81 7.45 26.49 20.90
CA ALA A 81 7.68 26.43 19.46
C ALA A 81 6.33 26.46 18.70
N LEU A 82 6.37 26.97 17.48
CA LEU A 82 5.31 26.78 16.49
C LEU A 82 5.53 25.42 15.82
N ALA A 83 4.61 24.48 16.04
CA ALA A 83 4.77 23.12 15.52
C ALA A 83 3.55 22.65 14.73
N THR A 84 3.76 21.69 13.82
CA THR A 84 2.72 21.08 12.99
C THR A 84 3.05 19.63 12.65
N SER A 85 2.07 18.87 12.17
CA SER A 85 2.24 17.50 11.70
C SER A 85 1.22 17.14 10.62
N PHE A 86 1.45 15.98 10.00
CA PHE A 86 0.68 15.43 8.90
C PHE A 86 0.34 13.97 9.21
N THR A 87 -0.94 13.59 9.11
CA THR A 87 -1.36 12.20 9.37
C THR A 87 -2.66 11.83 8.66
N ALA A 88 -3.12 10.59 8.79
CA ALA A 88 -4.38 10.05 8.28
C ALA A 88 -4.73 8.73 8.98
N SER A 89 -5.99 8.30 8.96
CA SER A 89 -6.43 6.94 9.30
C SER A 89 -5.87 6.42 10.63
N GLN A 90 -5.25 5.24 10.63
CA GLN A 90 -4.64 4.60 11.79
C GLN A 90 -3.65 5.53 12.51
N GLY A 91 -2.90 6.32 11.75
CA GLY A 91 -1.96 7.29 12.30
C GLY A 91 -2.65 8.33 13.18
N LEU A 92 -3.81 8.83 12.78
CA LEU A 92 -4.60 9.76 13.60
C LEU A 92 -5.09 9.09 14.88
N LEU A 93 -5.49 7.81 14.84
CA LEU A 93 -5.90 7.06 16.04
C LEU A 93 -4.77 6.99 17.08
N LEU A 94 -3.54 6.77 16.63
CA LEU A 94 -2.36 6.73 17.49
C LEU A 94 -2.02 8.11 18.11
N MET A 95 -2.48 9.21 17.51
CA MET A 95 -2.29 10.56 18.06
C MET A 95 -3.34 10.96 19.10
N LEU A 96 -4.52 10.32 19.15
CA LEU A 96 -5.65 10.73 19.98
C LEU A 96 -5.29 11.00 21.45
N PRO A 97 -4.50 10.16 22.16
CA PRO A 97 -4.16 10.42 23.56
C PRO A 97 -3.47 11.77 23.78
N ASN A 98 -2.57 12.15 22.88
CA ASN A 98 -1.88 13.44 22.94
C ASN A 98 -2.78 14.60 22.49
N LEU A 99 -3.71 14.38 21.56
CA LEU A 99 -4.65 15.44 21.14
C LEU A 99 -5.56 15.90 22.30
N PHE A 100 -6.02 14.98 23.16
CA PHE A 100 -6.73 15.34 24.39
C PHE A 100 -5.88 16.24 25.31
N LYS A 101 -4.58 15.95 25.41
CA LYS A 101 -3.64 16.73 26.23
C LYS A 101 -3.40 18.12 25.65
N ILE A 102 -3.10 18.22 24.36
CA ILE A 102 -2.83 19.49 23.67
C ILE A 102 -4.07 20.41 23.73
N ALA A 103 -5.27 19.86 23.48
CA ALA A 103 -6.51 20.61 23.58
C ALA A 103 -6.84 21.03 25.01
N GLY A 104 -6.72 20.11 25.98
CA GLY A 104 -6.95 20.40 27.41
C GLY A 104 -5.99 21.45 27.98
N GLU A 105 -4.80 21.58 27.42
CA GLU A 105 -3.79 22.57 27.81
C GLU A 105 -3.91 23.89 27.02
N LEU A 106 -4.93 24.06 26.16
CA LEU A 106 -5.20 25.26 25.36
C LEU A 106 -3.93 25.80 24.68
N THR A 107 -3.30 24.92 23.92
CA THR A 107 -2.02 25.17 23.28
C THR A 107 -2.16 25.22 21.75
N PRO A 108 -1.82 26.35 21.11
CA PRO A 108 -1.88 26.51 19.67
C PRO A 108 -1.07 25.45 18.91
N PHE A 109 -1.72 24.80 17.95
CA PHE A 109 -1.15 23.74 17.11
C PHE A 109 -2.09 23.44 15.95
N VAL A 110 -1.57 23.09 14.78
CA VAL A 110 -2.37 22.60 13.65
C VAL A 110 -1.89 21.22 13.21
N LEU A 111 -2.82 20.26 13.18
CA LEU A 111 -2.67 18.96 12.55
C LEU A 111 -3.35 18.99 11.18
N HIS A 112 -2.61 18.70 10.10
CA HIS A 112 -3.20 18.56 8.77
C HIS A 112 -3.46 17.08 8.46
N VAL A 113 -4.71 16.75 8.11
CA VAL A 113 -5.16 15.37 7.91
C VAL A 113 -5.70 15.17 6.50
N ALA A 114 -5.10 14.24 5.75
CA ALA A 114 -5.68 13.76 4.50
C ALA A 114 -6.65 12.61 4.82
N ALA A 115 -7.90 12.95 5.17
CA ALA A 115 -8.88 12.07 5.81
C ALA A 115 -9.07 10.75 5.04
N ARG A 116 -8.92 9.62 5.74
CA ARG A 116 -8.80 8.28 5.18
C ARG A 116 -9.57 7.25 6.01
N THR A 117 -10.15 6.26 5.33
CA THR A 117 -10.83 5.11 5.91
C THR A 117 -10.02 4.40 6.99
N LEU A 118 -10.64 4.09 8.12
CA LEU A 118 -10.09 3.19 9.15
C LEU A 118 -10.20 1.73 8.72
N ALA A 119 -9.16 0.94 9.00
CA ALA A 119 -9.16 -0.51 8.83
C ALA A 119 -10.21 -1.14 9.77
N THR A 120 -11.15 -1.89 9.20
CA THR A 120 -12.24 -2.57 9.93
C THR A 120 -12.29 -4.05 9.53
N HIS A 121 -13.20 -4.43 8.63
CA HIS A 121 -13.21 -5.75 7.98
C HIS A 121 -12.07 -5.89 6.94
N ALA A 122 -11.55 -4.76 6.46
CA ALA A 122 -10.44 -4.69 5.53
C ALA A 122 -9.70 -3.34 5.69
N LEU A 123 -8.44 -3.31 5.27
CA LEU A 123 -7.67 -2.08 5.09
C LEU A 123 -8.15 -1.32 3.84
N SER A 124 -8.30 0.00 3.95
CA SER A 124 -8.43 0.88 2.79
C SER A 124 -7.44 2.04 2.92
N ILE A 125 -6.75 2.37 1.82
CA ILE A 125 -5.92 3.58 1.74
C ILE A 125 -6.71 4.82 1.35
N PHE A 126 -7.96 4.63 0.91
CA PHE A 126 -8.76 5.66 0.26
C PHE A 126 -9.53 6.55 1.25
N GLY A 127 -10.07 7.65 0.74
CA GLY A 127 -10.59 8.76 1.54
C GLY A 127 -12.04 8.60 1.98
N ASP A 128 -12.25 8.74 3.29
CA ASP A 128 -13.51 9.06 3.94
C ASP A 128 -13.21 9.74 5.30
N HIS A 129 -14.24 10.05 6.09
CA HIS A 129 -14.09 10.82 7.34
C HIS A 129 -14.05 9.95 8.60
N SER A 130 -13.95 8.62 8.50
CA SER A 130 -13.97 7.74 9.68
C SER A 130 -12.88 8.05 10.70
N ASP A 131 -11.71 8.47 10.26
CA ASP A 131 -10.58 8.86 11.11
C ASP A 131 -10.81 10.18 11.84
N VAL A 132 -11.17 11.26 11.12
CA VAL A 132 -11.43 12.57 11.72
C VAL A 132 -12.65 12.53 12.63
N MET A 133 -13.64 11.70 12.32
CA MET A 133 -14.81 11.49 13.18
C MET A 133 -14.46 10.75 14.48
N ALA A 134 -13.43 9.91 14.49
CA ALA A 134 -12.90 9.31 15.72
C ALA A 134 -12.19 10.36 16.61
N ALA A 135 -11.67 11.44 16.02
CA ALA A 135 -11.02 12.54 16.75
C ALA A 135 -11.97 13.62 17.28
N ARG A 136 -13.27 13.59 16.96
CA ARG A 136 -14.22 14.68 17.25
C ARG A 136 -14.42 15.01 18.73
N THR A 137 -14.07 14.09 19.63
CA THR A 137 -14.22 14.23 21.09
C THR A 137 -12.98 14.78 21.78
N THR A 138 -11.85 14.91 21.07
CA THR A 138 -10.56 15.32 21.63
C THR A 138 -10.55 16.75 22.17
N GLY A 139 -11.48 17.60 21.71
CA GLY A 139 -11.49 19.03 21.96
C GLY A 139 -10.75 19.85 20.89
N MET A 140 -10.21 19.23 19.85
CA MET A 140 -9.67 19.96 18.70
C MET A 140 -10.79 20.70 17.96
N ALA A 141 -10.52 21.91 17.48
CA ALA A 141 -11.34 22.53 16.45
C ALA A 141 -11.13 21.77 15.12
N MET A 142 -12.15 21.64 14.28
CA MET A 142 -12.10 20.84 13.06
C MET A 142 -12.55 21.67 11.87
N LEU A 143 -11.64 21.92 10.92
CA LEU A 143 -11.86 22.76 9.75
C LEU A 143 -11.67 21.93 8.47
N CYS A 144 -12.74 21.80 7.67
CA CYS A 144 -12.77 20.95 6.48
C CYS A 144 -12.67 21.76 5.19
N ALA A 145 -11.70 21.40 4.35
CA ALA A 145 -11.58 21.91 2.98
C ALA A 145 -12.19 20.93 1.97
N SER A 146 -12.93 21.47 0.99
CA SER A 146 -13.61 20.72 -0.07
C SER A 146 -12.87 20.75 -1.41
N SER A 147 -11.79 21.51 -1.54
CA SER A 147 -10.99 21.62 -2.78
C SER A 147 -9.51 21.85 -2.49
N VAL A 148 -8.67 21.75 -3.54
CA VAL A 148 -7.22 22.01 -3.46
C VAL A 148 -6.94 23.48 -3.06
N GLN A 149 -7.69 24.43 -3.60
CA GLN A 149 -7.57 25.85 -3.22
C GLN A 149 -7.96 26.06 -1.75
N GLU A 150 -9.02 25.42 -1.29
CA GLU A 150 -9.43 25.52 0.13
C GLU A 150 -8.44 24.82 1.05
N ALA A 151 -7.82 23.71 0.65
CA ALA A 151 -6.78 23.05 1.46
C ALA A 151 -5.57 23.98 1.68
N HIS A 152 -5.29 24.86 0.72
CA HIS A 152 -4.28 25.91 0.84
C HIS A 152 -4.75 27.05 1.77
N ASP A 153 -5.92 27.61 1.50
CA ASP A 153 -6.43 28.77 2.21
C ASP A 153 -6.77 28.44 3.68
N PHE A 154 -7.39 27.27 3.92
CA PHE A 154 -7.82 26.86 5.25
C PHE A 154 -6.65 26.38 6.11
N ALA A 155 -5.53 25.97 5.51
CA ALA A 155 -4.30 25.79 6.25
C ALA A 155 -3.87 27.11 6.90
N LEU A 156 -3.88 28.24 6.20
CA LEU A 156 -3.54 29.56 6.79
C LEU A 156 -4.57 29.95 7.85
N VAL A 157 -5.86 29.79 7.57
CA VAL A 157 -6.92 30.10 8.53
C VAL A 157 -6.78 29.29 9.81
N ALA A 158 -6.50 27.99 9.73
CA ALA A 158 -6.28 27.15 10.90
C ALA A 158 -5.08 27.61 11.75
N HIS A 159 -3.95 27.95 11.11
CA HIS A 159 -2.75 28.45 11.79
C HIS A 159 -2.99 29.82 12.45
N ALA A 160 -3.71 30.72 11.79
CA ALA A 160 -4.08 32.01 12.38
C ALA A 160 -5.09 31.86 13.52
N ALA A 161 -6.14 31.06 13.33
CA ALA A 161 -7.21 30.86 14.30
C ALA A 161 -6.72 30.13 15.56
N THR A 162 -5.83 29.15 15.44
CA THR A 162 -5.29 28.44 16.61
C THR A 162 -4.48 29.35 17.52
N LEU A 163 -3.70 30.29 16.95
CA LEU A 163 -2.94 31.27 17.74
C LEU A 163 -3.85 32.26 18.47
N ARG A 164 -4.90 32.74 17.79
CA ARG A 164 -5.86 33.71 18.35
C ARG A 164 -6.78 33.09 19.42
N SER A 165 -7.26 31.87 19.20
CA SER A 165 -8.21 31.19 20.09
C SER A 165 -7.54 30.34 21.18
N ARG A 166 -6.27 29.98 20.99
CA ARG A 166 -5.52 28.95 21.76
C ARG A 166 -6.04 27.53 21.63
N VAL A 167 -7.12 27.30 20.90
CA VAL A 167 -7.65 25.96 20.64
C VAL A 167 -6.85 25.35 19.48
N PRO A 168 -6.32 24.13 19.61
CA PRO A 168 -5.64 23.46 18.51
C PRO A 168 -6.61 23.05 17.40
N PHE A 169 -6.13 23.06 16.16
CA PHE A 169 -6.94 22.80 14.96
C PHE A 169 -6.53 21.50 14.27
N LEU A 170 -7.54 20.73 13.87
CA LEU A 170 -7.45 19.65 12.90
C LEU A 170 -7.98 20.20 11.58
N HIS A 171 -7.07 20.53 10.66
CA HIS A 171 -7.40 20.92 9.30
C HIS A 171 -7.42 19.68 8.41
N PHE A 172 -8.53 19.36 7.78
CA PHE A 172 -8.64 18.15 6.98
C PHE A 172 -9.29 18.35 5.62
N PHE A 173 -8.95 17.45 4.71
CA PHE A 173 -9.47 17.36 3.36
C PHE A 173 -9.44 15.91 2.90
N ASP A 174 -10.24 15.57 1.90
CA ASP A 174 -10.51 14.17 1.57
C ASP A 174 -9.28 13.48 0.95
N GLY A 175 -8.89 12.35 1.55
CA GLY A 175 -7.80 11.50 1.10
C GLY A 175 -8.02 11.02 -0.35
N PHE A 176 -6.95 11.04 -1.14
CA PHE A 176 -6.95 10.96 -2.61
C PHE A 176 -7.76 12.04 -3.34
N ARG A 177 -9.07 12.13 -3.06
CA ARG A 177 -10.02 12.96 -3.83
C ARG A 177 -9.68 14.45 -3.82
N THR A 178 -9.08 14.96 -2.76
CA THR A 178 -8.52 16.32 -2.68
C THR A 178 -7.01 16.30 -2.51
N SER A 179 -6.49 15.43 -1.64
CA SER A 179 -5.04 15.38 -1.35
C SER A 179 -4.16 15.08 -2.57
N HIS A 180 -4.66 14.32 -3.56
CA HIS A 180 -3.93 13.91 -4.77
C HIS A 180 -4.56 14.43 -6.07
N GLU A 181 -5.65 15.19 -5.97
CA GLU A 181 -6.17 15.93 -7.11
C GLU A 181 -5.24 17.11 -7.38
N VAL A 182 -4.69 17.16 -8.59
CA VAL A 182 -3.87 18.28 -9.05
C VAL A 182 -4.79 19.33 -9.63
N GLY A 183 -4.69 20.56 -9.15
CA GLY A 183 -5.51 21.68 -9.59
C GLY A 183 -4.72 22.97 -9.73
N ARG A 184 -5.29 23.95 -10.43
CA ARG A 184 -4.77 25.32 -10.46
C ARG A 184 -5.12 26.03 -9.15
N VAL A 185 -4.11 26.47 -8.41
CA VAL A 185 -4.22 27.17 -7.13
C VAL A 185 -3.62 28.57 -7.25
N GLU A 186 -4.33 29.56 -6.73
CA GLU A 186 -3.80 30.90 -6.49
C GLU A 186 -3.08 30.91 -5.14
N LEU A 187 -1.75 31.07 -5.19
CA LEU A 187 -0.89 31.00 -4.02
C LEU A 187 -0.94 32.28 -3.21
N LEU A 188 -0.89 32.11 -1.89
CA LEU A 188 -0.75 33.18 -0.90
C LEU A 188 0.73 33.59 -0.81
N GLY A 189 0.97 34.90 -0.78
CA GLY A 189 2.29 35.46 -0.58
C GLY A 189 2.62 35.67 0.90
N ASP A 190 3.86 36.08 1.17
CA ASP A 190 4.34 36.39 2.53
C ASP A 190 3.52 37.49 3.21
N ASP A 191 3.08 38.49 2.43
CA ASP A 191 2.27 39.59 2.96
C ASP A 191 0.87 39.11 3.37
N ASP A 192 0.32 38.10 2.70
CA ASP A 192 -0.95 37.48 3.09
C ASP A 192 -0.80 36.66 4.36
N LEU A 193 0.29 35.90 4.49
CA LEU A 193 0.63 35.17 5.70
C LEU A 193 0.78 36.11 6.91
N ARG A 194 1.57 37.18 6.78
CA ARG A 194 1.79 38.18 7.84
C ARG A 194 0.52 38.94 8.22
N ALA A 195 -0.39 39.15 7.28
CA ALA A 195 -1.65 39.83 7.56
C ALA A 195 -2.59 39.00 8.45
N LEU A 196 -2.56 37.66 8.32
CA LEU A 196 -3.43 36.78 9.10
C LEU A 196 -2.78 36.29 10.40
N VAL A 197 -1.48 36.02 10.37
CA VAL A 197 -0.73 35.51 11.53
C VAL A 197 -0.25 36.68 12.39
N ASP A 198 -0.94 36.89 13.51
CA ASP A 198 -0.65 37.98 14.45
C ASP A 198 0.59 37.67 15.32
N GLU A 199 1.60 38.54 15.24
CA GLU A 199 2.80 38.43 16.07
C GLU A 199 2.49 38.53 17.57
N ALA A 200 1.52 39.35 17.98
CA ALA A 200 1.16 39.44 19.39
C ALA A 200 0.67 38.08 19.93
N ALA A 201 -0.06 37.31 19.11
CA ALA A 201 -0.51 35.97 19.47
C ALA A 201 0.65 34.96 19.57
N ILE A 202 1.66 35.06 18.71
CA ILE A 202 2.89 34.23 18.79
C ILE A 202 3.67 34.55 20.06
N LEU A 203 3.89 35.83 20.35
CA LEU A 203 4.56 36.27 21.56
C LEU A 203 3.80 35.80 22.81
N ALA A 204 2.47 35.85 22.79
CA ALA A 204 1.64 35.33 23.88
C ALA A 204 1.79 33.81 24.05
N HIS A 205 1.89 33.03 22.97
CA HIS A 205 2.20 31.60 23.01
C HIS A 205 3.56 31.34 23.67
N ARG A 206 4.61 32.01 23.19
CA ARG A 206 5.97 31.89 23.73
C ARG A 206 6.10 32.33 25.19
N ALA A 207 5.29 33.32 25.62
CA ALA A 207 5.25 33.78 27.01
C ALA A 207 4.69 32.71 27.97
N ARG A 208 3.92 31.75 27.46
CA ARG A 208 3.37 30.61 28.23
C ARG A 208 4.22 29.35 28.12
N ARG A 209 5.44 29.40 27.58
CA ARG A 209 6.27 28.18 27.45
C ARG A 209 6.73 27.63 28.80
N LEU A 210 7.07 26.35 28.85
CA LEU A 210 7.86 25.77 29.92
C LEU A 210 9.30 26.28 29.83
N THR A 211 9.79 26.94 30.88
CA THR A 211 11.18 27.40 30.99
C THR A 211 11.63 27.43 32.45
N PRO A 212 12.87 27.02 32.78
CA PRO A 212 13.38 27.09 34.15
C PRO A 212 13.50 28.52 34.69
N ASP A 213 13.58 29.53 33.81
CA ASP A 213 13.67 30.95 34.19
C ASP A 213 12.34 31.53 34.70
N ALA A 214 11.22 30.86 34.39
CA ALA A 214 9.86 31.22 34.80
C ALA A 214 9.04 29.94 34.94
N PRO A 215 9.36 29.08 35.93
CA PRO A 215 8.84 27.73 35.99
C PRO A 215 7.35 27.71 36.30
N VAL A 216 6.63 26.82 35.60
CA VAL A 216 5.21 26.53 35.84
C VAL A 216 4.99 25.01 35.85
N LEU A 217 3.93 24.56 36.50
CA LEU A 217 3.53 23.16 36.55
C LEU A 217 2.35 22.90 35.59
N ARG A 218 2.40 21.81 34.83
CA ARG A 218 1.33 21.37 33.90
C ARG A 218 1.13 19.86 33.99
N GLY A 219 -0.04 19.39 33.58
CA GLY A 219 -0.36 17.96 33.57
C GLY A 219 -0.46 17.33 34.97
N THR A 220 -0.95 18.07 35.96
CA THR A 220 -1.17 17.58 37.33
C THR A 220 -2.16 16.42 37.37
N ALA A 221 -2.02 15.53 38.36
CA ALA A 221 -3.11 14.65 38.78
C ALA A 221 -4.10 15.45 39.65
N GLN A 222 -5.40 15.33 39.37
CA GLN A 222 -6.45 16.06 40.07
C GLN A 222 -7.52 15.11 40.59
N ASN A 223 -8.00 15.36 41.81
CA ASN A 223 -9.09 14.62 42.42
C ASN A 223 -10.46 15.12 41.92
N PRO A 224 -11.57 14.42 42.24
CA PRO A 224 -12.91 14.83 41.83
C PRO A 224 -13.37 16.19 42.36
N ASP A 225 -12.72 16.72 43.40
CA ASP A 225 -13.04 18.00 44.05
C ASP A 225 -12.74 19.22 43.18
N VAL A 226 -11.81 19.12 42.21
CA VAL A 226 -11.43 20.23 41.32
C VAL A 226 -11.39 19.88 39.84
N PHE A 227 -11.33 18.60 39.47
CA PHE A 227 -11.16 18.20 38.06
C PHE A 227 -12.30 18.71 37.16
N PHE A 228 -13.55 18.58 37.62
CA PHE A 228 -14.70 18.99 36.82
C PHE A 228 -14.70 20.51 36.58
N GLN A 229 -14.50 21.31 37.63
CA GLN A 229 -14.41 22.76 37.54
C GLN A 229 -13.27 23.21 36.61
N ALA A 230 -12.10 22.56 36.71
CA ALA A 230 -10.96 22.85 35.84
C ALA A 230 -11.22 22.48 34.37
N ARG A 231 -11.97 21.40 34.10
CA ARG A 231 -12.31 20.97 32.74
C ARG A 231 -13.24 21.97 32.05
N GLU A 232 -14.23 22.50 32.77
CA GLU A 232 -15.20 23.48 32.25
C GLU A 232 -14.61 24.89 32.07
N ALA A 233 -13.48 25.20 32.73
CA ALA A 233 -12.84 26.51 32.61
C ALA A 233 -12.39 26.85 31.17
N ALA A 234 -12.22 25.84 30.30
CA ALA A 234 -11.86 26.01 28.89
C ALA A 234 -13.02 26.47 27.99
N ASN A 235 -14.28 26.44 28.47
CA ASN A 235 -15.47 26.67 27.64
C ASN A 235 -15.45 28.01 26.90
N VAL A 236 -14.98 29.07 27.55
CA VAL A 236 -14.89 30.42 26.94
C VAL A 236 -13.97 30.47 25.72
N PHE A 237 -12.94 29.61 25.67
CA PHE A 237 -12.03 29.54 24.53
C PHE A 237 -12.69 28.83 23.37
N HIS A 238 -13.38 27.71 23.61
CA HIS A 238 -14.13 27.00 22.56
C HIS A 238 -15.29 27.85 22.01
N ALA A 239 -16.06 28.52 22.87
CA ALA A 239 -17.16 29.38 22.45
C ALA A 239 -16.71 30.54 21.53
N ALA A 240 -15.46 31.01 21.68
CA ALA A 240 -14.90 32.07 20.84
C ALA A 240 -14.42 31.59 19.45
N VAL A 241 -14.19 30.28 19.26
CA VAL A 241 -13.60 29.74 18.01
C VAL A 241 -14.41 30.13 16.76
N PRO A 242 -15.74 29.97 16.69
CA PRO A 242 -16.53 30.33 15.50
C PRO A 242 -16.26 31.76 15.02
N GLY A 243 -16.37 32.76 15.91
CA GLY A 243 -16.14 34.16 15.56
C GLY A 243 -14.68 34.47 15.20
N VAL A 244 -13.72 33.77 15.79
CA VAL A 244 -12.30 33.88 15.40
C VAL A 244 -12.09 33.37 13.96
N VAL A 245 -12.71 32.24 13.61
CA VAL A 245 -12.60 31.66 12.26
C VAL A 245 -13.28 32.55 11.22
N GLU A 246 -14.46 33.10 11.51
CA GLU A 246 -15.13 34.09 10.65
C GLU A 246 -14.24 35.32 10.41
N SER A 247 -13.66 35.88 11.47
CA SER A 247 -12.72 37.00 11.35
C SER A 247 -11.51 36.67 10.49
N CYS A 248 -10.97 35.44 10.58
CA CYS A 248 -9.90 34.98 9.71
C CYS A 248 -10.34 34.84 8.25
N PHE A 249 -11.56 34.34 7.98
CA PHE A 249 -12.11 34.28 6.63
C PHE A 249 -12.34 35.68 6.04
N ASP A 250 -12.85 36.63 6.81
CA ASP A 250 -13.02 38.01 6.36
C ASP A 250 -11.68 38.67 6.02
N ALA A 251 -10.66 38.46 6.86
CA ALA A 251 -9.30 38.95 6.60
C ALA A 251 -8.71 38.33 5.32
N LEU A 252 -8.89 37.01 5.12
CA LEU A 252 -8.47 36.34 3.89
C LEU A 252 -9.20 36.90 2.67
N ALA A 253 -10.52 37.11 2.76
CA ALA A 253 -11.33 37.66 1.69
C ALA A 253 -10.92 39.08 1.31
N ALA A 254 -10.55 39.92 2.29
CA ALA A 254 -10.07 41.27 2.04
C ALA A 254 -8.75 41.29 1.23
N ARG A 255 -7.93 40.23 1.35
CA ARG A 255 -6.65 40.08 0.67
C ARG A 255 -6.78 39.43 -0.70
N THR A 256 -7.67 38.46 -0.81
CA THR A 256 -7.70 37.51 -1.94
C THR A 256 -8.96 37.61 -2.79
N GLY A 257 -10.02 38.25 -2.27
CA GLY A 257 -11.36 38.24 -2.86
C GLY A 257 -12.14 36.94 -2.63
N ARG A 258 -11.51 35.88 -2.08
CA ARG A 258 -12.15 34.58 -1.84
C ARG A 258 -12.88 34.59 -0.49
N ARG A 259 -14.19 34.43 -0.52
CA ARG A 259 -15.07 34.50 0.67
C ARG A 259 -15.50 33.10 1.11
N TYR A 260 -15.49 32.89 2.41
CA TYR A 260 -15.88 31.64 3.07
C TYR A 260 -16.66 31.96 4.35
N GLY A 261 -17.68 31.17 4.65
CA GLY A 261 -18.36 31.16 5.95
C GLY A 261 -18.07 29.90 6.76
N LEU A 262 -18.57 29.85 8.00
CA LEU A 262 -18.56 28.61 8.79
C LEU A 262 -19.40 27.52 8.12
N VAL A 263 -20.51 27.95 7.50
CA VAL A 263 -21.38 27.16 6.63
C VAL A 263 -21.68 28.01 5.39
N ASP A 264 -21.32 27.52 4.21
CA ASP A 264 -21.66 28.17 2.94
C ASP A 264 -22.98 27.62 2.38
N TYR A 265 -23.76 28.47 1.70
CA TYR A 265 -25.00 28.04 1.02
C TYR A 265 -24.91 28.25 -0.50
N VAL A 266 -25.36 27.25 -1.26
CA VAL A 266 -25.47 27.29 -2.73
C VAL A 266 -26.87 26.83 -3.13
N GLY A 267 -27.48 27.47 -4.12
CA GLY A 267 -28.78 27.09 -4.69
C GLY A 267 -29.87 28.14 -4.53
N ALA A 268 -31.12 27.73 -4.67
CA ALA A 268 -32.27 28.62 -4.68
C ALA A 268 -32.44 29.32 -3.31
N PRO A 269 -32.64 30.65 -3.24
CA PRO A 269 -32.90 31.36 -1.98
C PRO A 269 -34.18 30.88 -1.27
N ASP A 270 -35.14 30.34 -2.03
CA ASP A 270 -36.40 29.78 -1.55
C ASP A 270 -36.44 28.24 -1.63
N ALA A 271 -35.28 27.58 -1.53
CA ALA A 271 -35.19 26.12 -1.61
C ALA A 271 -36.12 25.42 -0.61
N GLU A 272 -36.74 24.33 -1.05
CA GLU A 272 -37.64 23.48 -0.25
C GLU A 272 -36.95 22.17 0.15
N ARG A 273 -35.94 21.73 -0.63
CA ARG A 273 -35.11 20.54 -0.37
C ARG A 273 -33.65 20.94 -0.30
N VAL A 274 -32.97 20.60 0.80
CA VAL A 274 -31.59 21.03 1.04
C VAL A 274 -30.68 19.85 1.38
N LEU A 275 -29.51 19.79 0.77
CA LEU A 275 -28.43 18.88 1.17
C LEU A 275 -27.55 19.56 2.22
N VAL A 276 -27.06 18.81 3.20
CA VAL A 276 -26.03 19.25 4.15
C VAL A 276 -24.89 18.24 4.09
N LEU A 277 -23.66 18.69 3.85
CA LEU A 277 -22.49 17.82 3.79
C LEU A 277 -21.20 18.58 4.09
N MET A 278 -20.09 17.84 4.07
CA MET A 278 -18.74 18.36 4.29
C MET A 278 -17.74 17.70 3.33
N GLY A 279 -16.60 18.35 3.08
CA GLY A 279 -15.52 17.80 2.25
C GLY A 279 -15.83 17.85 0.75
N SER A 280 -15.12 17.03 -0.02
CA SER A 280 -15.06 17.14 -1.49
C SER A 280 -16.39 16.82 -2.17
N GLY A 281 -17.31 16.12 -1.50
CA GLY A 281 -18.67 15.87 -2.02
C GLY A 281 -19.42 17.16 -2.40
N ALA A 282 -19.01 18.30 -1.82
CA ALA A 282 -19.53 19.62 -2.14
C ALA A 282 -19.34 20.01 -3.61
N GLY A 283 -18.26 19.56 -4.28
CA GLY A 283 -18.03 19.85 -5.69
C GLY A 283 -19.14 19.29 -6.58
N ALA A 284 -19.33 17.97 -6.53
CA ALA A 284 -20.38 17.26 -7.27
C ALA A 284 -21.80 17.74 -6.90
N ALA A 285 -22.08 17.95 -5.60
CA ALA A 285 -23.39 18.41 -5.15
C ALA A 285 -23.69 19.85 -5.60
N SER A 286 -22.69 20.74 -5.61
CA SER A 286 -22.88 22.11 -6.10
C SER A 286 -23.20 22.13 -7.59
N GLU A 287 -22.47 21.36 -8.40
CA GLU A 287 -22.77 21.24 -9.84
C GLU A 287 -24.19 20.73 -10.09
N CYS A 288 -24.64 19.74 -9.31
CA CYS A 288 -26.01 19.24 -9.36
C CYS A 288 -27.03 20.32 -8.99
N VAL A 289 -26.86 20.99 -7.86
CA VAL A 289 -27.79 22.03 -7.38
C VAL A 289 -27.84 23.20 -8.35
N ASP A 290 -26.71 23.66 -8.89
CA ASP A 290 -26.65 24.72 -9.89
C ASP A 290 -27.45 24.33 -11.15
N ALA A 291 -27.30 23.08 -11.64
CA ALA A 291 -28.02 22.59 -12.81
C ALA A 291 -29.54 22.49 -12.58
N LEU A 292 -29.96 21.96 -11.43
CA LEU A 292 -31.38 21.81 -11.10
C LEU A 292 -32.05 23.18 -10.82
N ALA A 293 -31.35 24.08 -10.13
CA ALA A 293 -31.83 25.43 -9.87
C ALA A 293 -31.98 26.24 -11.17
N ALA A 294 -31.06 26.06 -12.14
CA ALA A 294 -31.20 26.65 -13.48
C ALA A 294 -32.44 26.11 -14.24
N CYS A 295 -32.92 24.92 -13.91
CA CYS A 295 -34.18 24.35 -14.41
C CYS A 295 -35.41 24.77 -13.58
N GLY A 296 -35.25 25.65 -12.58
CA GLY A 296 -36.33 26.14 -11.72
C GLY A 296 -36.66 25.24 -10.53
N GLU A 297 -35.87 24.20 -10.25
CA GLU A 297 -36.07 23.40 -9.04
C GLU A 297 -35.62 24.15 -7.79
N LYS A 298 -36.43 24.06 -6.73
CA LYS A 298 -36.17 24.69 -5.43
C LYS A 298 -35.27 23.83 -4.55
N VAL A 299 -34.02 23.70 -4.95
CA VAL A 299 -33.01 22.91 -4.25
C VAL A 299 -31.85 23.76 -3.74
N GLY A 300 -31.21 23.29 -2.68
CA GLY A 300 -30.08 23.97 -2.05
C GLY A 300 -29.05 23.00 -1.47
N LEU A 301 -27.89 23.53 -1.14
CA LEU A 301 -26.77 22.85 -0.52
C LEU A 301 -26.17 23.74 0.57
N ALA A 302 -26.06 23.23 1.78
CA ALA A 302 -25.29 23.81 2.87
C ALA A 302 -23.98 23.01 3.06
N ILE A 303 -22.84 23.70 2.97
CA ILE A 303 -21.50 23.11 3.05
C ILE A 303 -20.89 23.51 4.39
N VAL A 304 -20.70 22.53 5.28
CA VAL A 304 -20.10 22.78 6.59
C VAL A 304 -18.57 22.87 6.46
N ARG A 305 -17.99 24.00 6.85
CA ARG A 305 -16.53 24.24 6.84
C ARG A 305 -15.94 24.02 8.21
N LEU A 306 -16.47 24.70 9.23
CA LEU A 306 -16.10 24.47 10.61
C LEU A 306 -17.02 23.38 11.18
N PHE A 307 -16.50 22.18 11.43
CA PHE A 307 -17.27 21.08 12.02
C PHE A 307 -17.23 21.11 13.55
N ARG A 308 -16.10 21.52 14.13
CA ARG A 308 -15.95 21.66 15.59
C ARG A 308 -15.25 22.98 15.94
N PRO A 309 -15.75 23.73 16.94
CA PRO A 309 -17.09 23.63 17.54
C PRO A 309 -18.20 23.73 16.49
N PHE A 310 -19.31 23.00 16.68
CA PHE A 310 -20.35 22.89 15.65
C PHE A 310 -21.12 24.22 15.53
N PRO A 311 -21.22 24.81 14.32
CA PRO A 311 -21.74 26.17 14.16
C PRO A 311 -23.26 26.16 13.95
N SER A 312 -24.02 25.77 14.97
CA SER A 312 -25.49 25.62 14.90
C SER A 312 -26.18 26.88 14.37
N GLU A 313 -25.81 28.07 14.87
CA GLU A 313 -26.40 29.34 14.42
C GLU A 313 -26.12 29.63 12.94
N ALA A 314 -24.88 29.43 12.49
CA ALA A 314 -24.51 29.65 11.09
C ALA A 314 -25.18 28.63 10.15
N LEU A 315 -25.32 27.37 10.57
CA LEU A 315 -26.06 26.35 9.83
C LEU A 315 -27.54 26.75 9.66
N LEU A 316 -28.20 27.13 10.76
CA LEU A 316 -29.59 27.57 10.74
C LEU A 316 -29.75 28.89 9.98
N ALA A 317 -28.74 29.76 9.92
CA ALA A 317 -28.78 30.95 9.09
C ALA A 317 -28.63 30.63 7.59
N ALA A 318 -27.78 29.66 7.25
CA ALA A 318 -27.51 29.24 5.88
C ALA A 318 -28.70 28.51 5.23
N ILE A 319 -29.41 27.65 5.97
CA ILE A 319 -30.54 26.88 5.43
C ILE A 319 -31.80 27.75 5.34
N PRO A 320 -32.41 27.96 4.16
CA PRO A 320 -33.61 28.79 3.99
C PRO A 320 -34.79 28.38 4.89
N ARG A 321 -35.58 29.36 5.34
CA ARG A 321 -36.82 29.10 6.12
C ARG A 321 -37.90 28.36 5.32
N SER A 322 -37.81 28.39 4.00
CA SER A 322 -38.65 27.63 3.07
C SER A 322 -38.35 26.13 3.08
N ALA A 323 -37.19 25.70 3.58
CA ALA A 323 -36.81 24.29 3.60
C ALA A 323 -37.86 23.46 4.34
N ARG A 324 -38.33 22.38 3.69
CA ARG A 324 -39.28 21.40 4.22
C ARG A 324 -38.63 20.03 4.43
N ALA A 325 -37.58 19.75 3.67
CA ALA A 325 -36.82 18.51 3.79
C ALA A 325 -35.31 18.77 3.69
N VAL A 326 -34.54 18.09 4.54
CA VAL A 326 -33.09 18.20 4.63
C VAL A 326 -32.48 16.80 4.60
N ALA A 327 -31.53 16.54 3.70
CA ALA A 327 -30.73 15.32 3.74
C ALA A 327 -29.30 15.66 4.17
N VAL A 328 -28.83 15.00 5.23
CA VAL A 328 -27.48 15.16 5.75
C VAL A 328 -26.64 13.99 5.26
N LEU A 329 -25.53 14.26 4.60
CA LEU A 329 -24.64 13.25 4.04
C LEU A 329 -23.36 13.16 4.86
N ASP A 330 -23.16 11.99 5.46
CA ASP A 330 -21.97 11.64 6.22
C ASP A 330 -21.05 10.76 5.38
N ARG A 331 -19.77 11.11 5.34
CA ARG A 331 -18.73 10.31 4.70
C ARG A 331 -18.08 9.36 5.70
N THR A 332 -18.87 8.70 6.54
CA THR A 332 -18.42 7.74 7.55
C THR A 332 -19.51 6.71 7.84
N LYS A 333 -19.20 5.68 8.63
CA LYS A 333 -20.18 4.74 9.17
C LYS A 333 -19.84 4.47 10.64
N GLU A 334 -20.82 4.67 11.52
CA GLU A 334 -20.75 4.25 12.93
C GLU A 334 -21.72 3.07 13.16
N PRO A 335 -21.26 1.81 13.09
CA PRO A 335 -22.12 0.65 13.25
C PRO A 335 -22.85 0.67 14.60
N GLY A 336 -24.18 0.58 14.58
CA GLY A 336 -25.02 0.57 15.79
C GLY A 336 -25.38 1.96 16.35
N ALA A 337 -24.83 3.05 15.80
CA ALA A 337 -25.24 4.39 16.19
C ALA A 337 -26.66 4.74 15.70
N THR A 338 -27.32 5.67 16.39
CA THR A 338 -28.65 6.20 16.00
C THR A 338 -28.61 7.00 14.69
N GLY A 339 -27.42 7.36 14.23
CA GLY A 339 -27.14 8.05 12.97
C GLY A 339 -25.69 8.49 12.95
N GLU A 340 -25.19 8.95 11.80
CA GLU A 340 -23.80 9.41 11.68
C GLU A 340 -23.58 10.81 12.31
N PRO A 341 -22.31 11.21 12.58
CA PRO A 341 -22.01 12.40 13.38
C PRO A 341 -22.61 13.72 12.86
N LEU A 342 -22.46 14.03 11.58
CA LEU A 342 -22.99 15.28 11.02
C LEU A 342 -24.51 15.28 11.05
N TYR A 343 -25.15 14.15 10.71
CA TYR A 343 -26.59 13.98 10.86
C TYR A 343 -27.08 14.27 12.29
N GLN A 344 -26.42 13.71 13.31
CA GLN A 344 -26.80 13.94 14.70
C GLN A 344 -26.65 15.41 15.13
N ASP A 345 -25.57 16.07 14.71
CA ASP A 345 -25.35 17.50 15.02
C ASP A 345 -26.41 18.39 14.35
N VAL A 346 -26.77 18.11 13.10
CA VAL A 346 -27.83 18.84 12.38
C VAL A 346 -29.19 18.64 13.05
N VAL A 347 -29.53 17.41 13.43
CA VAL A 347 -30.79 17.13 14.16
C VAL A 347 -30.82 17.91 15.48
N THR A 348 -29.72 17.92 16.22
CA THR A 348 -29.60 18.65 17.49
C THR A 348 -29.75 20.16 17.27
N ALA A 349 -29.06 20.73 16.27
CA ALA A 349 -29.15 22.15 15.95
C ALA A 349 -30.58 22.60 15.63
N PHE A 350 -31.36 21.81 14.88
CA PHE A 350 -32.77 22.12 14.64
C PHE A 350 -33.63 21.92 15.89
N ALA A 351 -33.42 20.85 16.65
CA ALA A 351 -34.19 20.53 17.85
C ALA A 351 -34.04 21.58 18.97
N GLU A 352 -32.87 22.19 19.09
CA GLU A 352 -32.59 23.26 20.06
C GLU A 352 -32.97 24.66 19.54
N SER A 353 -33.46 24.78 18.30
CA SER A 353 -33.84 26.06 17.70
C SER A 353 -35.34 26.35 17.80
N GLU A 354 -35.73 27.63 17.66
CA GLU A 354 -37.14 28.02 17.51
C GLU A 354 -37.70 27.77 16.09
N ARG A 355 -36.89 27.22 15.16
CA ARG A 355 -37.34 26.94 13.79
C ARG A 355 -38.21 25.68 13.77
N ALA A 356 -39.22 25.69 12.91
CA ALA A 356 -39.96 24.46 12.61
C ALA A 356 -39.01 23.39 12.05
N MET A 357 -39.05 22.20 12.65
CA MET A 357 -38.23 21.05 12.27
C MET A 357 -38.64 20.57 10.85
N PRO A 358 -37.77 20.69 9.83
CA PRO A 358 -38.03 20.06 8.55
C PRO A 358 -37.91 18.54 8.69
N ARG A 359 -38.34 17.78 7.68
CA ARG A 359 -38.01 16.35 7.65
C ARG A 359 -36.51 16.19 7.42
N ILE A 360 -35.78 15.67 8.40
CA ILE A 360 -34.34 15.43 8.31
C ILE A 360 -34.07 13.94 8.09
N THR A 361 -33.32 13.61 7.04
CA THR A 361 -32.86 12.24 6.72
C THR A 361 -31.34 12.17 6.74
N GLY A 362 -30.77 11.05 7.20
CA GLY A 362 -29.33 10.79 7.21
C GLY A 362 -28.93 9.82 6.09
N GLY A 363 -27.87 10.16 5.34
CA GLY A 363 -27.34 9.36 4.26
C GLY A 363 -25.85 9.13 4.40
N ARG A 364 -25.37 7.94 4.01
CA ARG A 364 -23.94 7.66 3.88
C ARG A 364 -23.52 7.64 2.42
N TYR A 365 -22.33 8.18 2.16
CA TYR A 365 -21.74 8.19 0.82
C TYR A 365 -20.22 8.09 0.89
N GLY A 366 -19.58 7.80 -0.25
CA GLY A 366 -18.15 8.09 -0.44
C GLY A 366 -17.16 7.34 0.46
N LEU A 367 -17.57 6.27 1.15
CA LEU A 367 -16.67 5.45 1.96
C LEU A 367 -15.56 4.85 1.11
N ALA A 368 -14.32 4.89 1.59
CA ALA A 368 -13.14 4.41 0.86
C ALA A 368 -13.04 4.98 -0.58
N SER A 369 -13.25 6.29 -0.75
CA SER A 369 -13.31 6.97 -2.05
C SER A 369 -14.29 6.36 -3.05
N LYS A 370 -15.39 5.73 -2.59
CA LYS A 370 -16.51 5.40 -3.47
C LYS A 370 -16.94 6.67 -4.21
N GLU A 371 -17.19 6.55 -5.52
CA GLU A 371 -17.58 7.71 -6.32
C GLU A 371 -18.85 8.38 -5.77
N PHE A 372 -18.88 9.71 -5.88
CA PHE A 372 -20.04 10.53 -5.58
C PHE A 372 -20.21 11.56 -6.69
N THR A 373 -21.17 11.30 -7.57
CA THR A 373 -21.37 12.09 -8.79
C THR A 373 -22.58 13.02 -8.64
N PRO A 374 -22.73 14.03 -9.52
CA PRO A 374 -23.90 14.89 -9.56
C PRO A 374 -25.21 14.11 -9.69
N ALA A 375 -25.20 12.98 -10.41
CA ALA A 375 -26.34 12.07 -10.52
C ALA A 375 -26.75 11.45 -9.18
N MET A 376 -25.78 11.10 -8.34
CA MET A 376 -26.03 10.60 -6.99
C MET A 376 -26.60 11.68 -6.08
N ALA A 377 -26.07 12.91 -6.16
CA ALA A 377 -26.62 14.06 -5.43
C ALA A 377 -28.07 14.35 -5.84
N LYS A 378 -28.37 14.29 -7.15
CA LYS A 378 -29.75 14.37 -7.66
C LYS A 378 -30.62 13.26 -7.09
N GLY A 379 -30.14 12.01 -7.08
CA GLY A 379 -30.87 10.89 -6.49
C GLY A 379 -31.27 11.12 -5.03
N VAL A 380 -30.42 11.78 -4.24
CA VAL A 380 -30.76 12.18 -2.87
C VAL A 380 -31.85 13.27 -2.83
N LEU A 381 -31.74 14.30 -3.68
CA LEU A 381 -32.75 15.35 -3.79
C LEU A 381 -34.10 14.83 -4.29
N ASP A 382 -34.09 13.85 -5.20
CA ASP A 382 -35.28 13.16 -5.69
C ASP A 382 -35.93 12.34 -4.56
N GLU A 383 -35.13 11.64 -3.74
CA GLU A 383 -35.62 10.92 -2.55
C GLU A 383 -36.31 11.86 -1.57
N LEU A 384 -35.75 13.06 -1.33
CA LEU A 384 -36.36 14.07 -0.47
C LEU A 384 -37.72 14.58 -0.96
N SER A 385 -38.07 14.39 -2.23
CA SER A 385 -39.38 14.78 -2.76
C SER A 385 -40.49 13.76 -2.43
N LYS A 386 -40.13 12.53 -2.04
CA LYS A 386 -41.09 11.45 -1.78
C LYS A 386 -41.82 11.67 -0.44
N PRO A 387 -43.11 11.31 -0.32
CA PRO A 387 -43.81 11.33 0.96
C PRO A 387 -43.16 10.40 2.01
N ASP A 388 -42.72 9.22 1.58
CA ASP A 388 -42.08 8.20 2.42
C ASP A 388 -40.57 8.10 2.16
N ALA A 389 -39.87 9.23 2.18
CA ALA A 389 -38.42 9.29 1.99
C ALA A 389 -37.68 8.41 3.02
N LYS A 390 -36.70 7.63 2.56
CA LYS A 390 -35.87 6.78 3.45
C LYS A 390 -35.14 7.65 4.50
N ARG A 391 -35.30 7.29 5.78
CA ARG A 391 -34.67 8.02 6.90
C ARG A 391 -33.17 7.83 6.99
N HIS A 392 -32.71 6.59 6.82
CA HIS A 392 -31.30 6.22 6.85
C HIS A 392 -30.97 5.47 5.56
N PHE A 393 -30.16 6.07 4.70
CA PHE A 393 -29.89 5.51 3.38
C PHE A 393 -28.40 5.44 3.05
N THR A 394 -28.08 4.76 1.95
CA THR A 394 -26.77 4.77 1.31
C THR A 394 -26.92 5.21 -0.15
N ILE A 395 -25.89 5.83 -0.73
CA ILE A 395 -25.86 6.19 -2.16
C ILE A 395 -24.50 5.80 -2.76
N GLY A 396 -24.50 5.29 -4.00
CA GLY A 396 -23.29 4.81 -4.69
C GLY A 396 -23.01 3.31 -4.57
N ILE A 397 -23.91 2.53 -3.94
CA ILE A 397 -23.83 1.06 -3.83
C ILE A 397 -25.20 0.42 -4.12
N ALA A 398 -25.21 -0.89 -4.38
CA ALA A 398 -26.43 -1.70 -4.40
C ALA A 398 -26.52 -2.51 -3.10
N ASP A 399 -27.36 -2.06 -2.17
CA ASP A 399 -27.62 -2.76 -0.90
C ASP A 399 -28.91 -3.56 -1.01
N ASP A 400 -28.77 -4.82 -1.42
CA ASP A 400 -29.83 -5.82 -1.53
C ASP A 400 -30.03 -6.64 -0.27
N VAL A 401 -29.32 -6.33 0.82
CA VAL A 401 -29.41 -7.02 2.11
C VAL A 401 -30.23 -6.21 3.11
N SER A 402 -29.80 -4.97 3.40
CA SER A 402 -30.51 -4.08 4.32
C SER A 402 -31.39 -3.05 3.60
N HIS A 403 -31.39 -3.07 2.27
CA HIS A 403 -32.23 -2.21 1.43
C HIS A 403 -32.11 -0.71 1.74
N THR A 404 -30.91 -0.27 2.18
CA THR A 404 -30.66 1.13 2.51
C THR A 404 -30.30 1.97 1.28
N SER A 405 -29.86 1.35 0.19
CA SER A 405 -29.40 2.09 -0.99
C SER A 405 -30.53 2.82 -1.71
N LEU A 406 -30.21 4.01 -2.23
CA LEU A 406 -31.05 4.77 -3.15
C LEU A 406 -30.70 4.41 -4.60
N THR A 407 -31.71 4.43 -5.47
CA THR A 407 -31.54 4.38 -6.93
C THR A 407 -31.39 5.80 -7.48
N TRP A 408 -30.58 5.99 -8.51
CA TRP A 408 -30.42 7.27 -9.19
C TRP A 408 -30.33 7.09 -10.70
N ASP A 409 -30.66 8.16 -11.44
CA ASP A 409 -30.53 8.19 -12.90
C ASP A 409 -29.07 8.36 -13.30
N ARG A 410 -28.44 7.31 -13.81
CA ARG A 410 -27.05 7.32 -14.28
C ARG A 410 -26.85 8.14 -15.57
N ALA A 411 -27.92 8.51 -16.28
CA ALA A 411 -27.82 9.32 -17.50
C ALA A 411 -27.67 10.82 -17.20
N PHE A 412 -28.05 11.28 -16.00
CA PHE A 412 -27.87 12.67 -15.57
C PHE A 412 -26.37 13.00 -15.45
N SER A 413 -25.93 14.07 -16.11
CA SER A 413 -24.55 14.54 -16.04
C SER A 413 -24.50 16.06 -16.12
N THR A 414 -23.57 16.65 -15.37
CA THR A 414 -23.27 18.09 -15.39
C THR A 414 -21.98 18.40 -16.14
N GLU A 415 -21.30 17.39 -16.72
CA GLU A 415 -20.07 17.59 -17.46
C GLU A 415 -20.35 18.35 -18.78
N GLY A 416 -19.89 19.61 -18.85
CA GLY A 416 -20.17 20.55 -19.94
C GLY A 416 -18.95 20.93 -20.79
N GLU A 417 -18.85 22.22 -21.12
CA GLU A 417 -17.82 22.80 -22.01
C GLU A 417 -16.39 22.61 -21.49
N GLY A 418 -15.50 22.07 -22.33
CA GLY A 418 -14.10 21.82 -22.01
C GLY A 418 -13.56 20.59 -22.74
N VAL A 419 -12.35 20.18 -22.37
CA VAL A 419 -11.75 18.92 -22.83
C VAL A 419 -11.57 17.99 -21.65
N ARG A 420 -12.15 16.79 -21.75
CA ARG A 420 -12.04 15.69 -20.79
C ARG A 420 -11.26 14.57 -21.43
N ALA A 421 -10.14 14.17 -20.83
CA ALA A 421 -9.29 13.12 -21.38
C ALA A 421 -8.99 11.99 -20.39
N LEU A 422 -8.95 10.77 -20.90
CA LEU A 422 -8.56 9.56 -20.19
C LEU A 422 -7.26 9.01 -20.75
N PHE A 423 -6.32 8.65 -19.88
CA PHE A 423 -5.09 7.96 -20.27
C PHE A 423 -5.01 6.62 -19.55
N PHE A 424 -5.00 5.53 -20.31
CA PHE A 424 -4.84 4.16 -19.83
C PHE A 424 -3.39 3.73 -19.99
N GLY A 425 -2.72 3.47 -18.88
CA GLY A 425 -1.33 3.00 -18.84
C GLY A 425 -1.14 1.86 -17.86
N LEU A 426 0.11 1.41 -17.72
CA LEU A 426 0.52 0.43 -16.71
C LEU A 426 1.40 1.07 -15.63
N GLY A 427 1.30 0.57 -14.40
CA GLY A 427 2.13 1.00 -13.29
C GLY A 427 3.62 0.92 -13.65
N SER A 428 4.32 2.06 -13.51
CA SER A 428 5.74 2.28 -13.86
C SER A 428 6.08 2.54 -15.33
N ASP A 429 5.10 2.75 -16.23
CA ASP A 429 5.36 3.07 -17.65
C ASP A 429 5.58 4.57 -17.95
N GLY A 430 5.33 5.44 -16.96
CA GLY A 430 5.49 6.89 -17.07
C GLY A 430 4.23 7.67 -17.50
N THR A 431 3.11 7.00 -17.76
CA THR A 431 1.83 7.61 -18.19
C THR A 431 1.32 8.66 -17.21
N VAL A 432 1.20 8.30 -15.93
CA VAL A 432 0.72 9.22 -14.88
C VAL A 432 1.64 10.43 -14.74
N GLY A 433 2.96 10.24 -14.84
CA GLY A 433 3.92 11.34 -14.79
C GLY A 433 3.77 12.30 -15.98
N ALA A 434 3.56 11.76 -17.18
CA ALA A 434 3.25 12.57 -18.36
C ALA A 434 1.91 13.30 -18.22
N ALA A 435 0.87 12.65 -17.70
CA ALA A 435 -0.43 13.28 -17.48
C ALA A 435 -0.35 14.42 -16.45
N LYS A 436 0.37 14.25 -15.33
CA LYS A 436 0.66 15.36 -14.38
C LYS A 436 1.37 16.52 -15.06
N SER A 437 2.39 16.22 -15.88
CA SER A 437 3.12 17.23 -16.66
C SER A 437 2.21 17.97 -17.64
N THR A 438 1.31 17.25 -18.33
CA THR A 438 0.31 17.82 -19.25
C THR A 438 -0.63 18.80 -18.52
N VAL A 439 -1.14 18.41 -17.35
CA VAL A 439 -2.01 19.28 -16.54
C VAL A 439 -1.26 20.56 -16.14
N SER A 440 -0.02 20.43 -15.67
CA SER A 440 0.82 21.58 -15.30
C SER A 440 1.12 22.49 -16.50
N ILE A 441 1.48 21.94 -17.66
CA ILE A 441 1.78 22.73 -18.86
C ILE A 441 0.55 23.55 -19.27
N ILE A 442 -0.64 22.93 -19.33
CA ILE A 442 -1.86 23.64 -19.73
C ILE A 442 -2.25 24.70 -18.69
N ALA A 443 -2.14 24.39 -17.39
CA ALA A 443 -2.43 25.34 -16.31
C ALA A 443 -1.52 26.58 -16.33
N THR A 444 -0.27 26.44 -16.81
CA THR A 444 0.71 27.54 -16.86
C THR A 444 0.69 28.29 -18.19
N GLU A 445 0.49 27.62 -19.31
CA GLU A 445 0.59 28.21 -20.66
C GLU A 445 -0.73 28.82 -21.17
N THR A 446 -1.85 28.54 -20.49
CA THR A 446 -3.20 28.96 -20.91
C THR A 446 -3.98 29.58 -19.74
N PRO A 447 -5.03 30.39 -20.03
CA PRO A 447 -5.93 30.88 -18.99
C PRO A 447 -6.91 29.81 -18.47
N LEU A 448 -6.89 28.59 -19.01
CA LEU A 448 -7.83 27.53 -18.62
C LEU A 448 -7.59 27.07 -17.18
N PHE A 449 -8.67 26.59 -16.56
CA PHE A 449 -8.56 25.75 -15.37
C PHE A 449 -8.18 24.34 -15.80
N ALA A 450 -7.31 23.72 -15.03
CA ALA A 450 -6.82 22.37 -15.28
C ALA A 450 -6.98 21.54 -14.01
N GLN A 451 -7.44 20.31 -14.18
CA GLN A 451 -7.62 19.32 -13.11
C GLN A 451 -7.00 17.99 -13.56
N GLY A 452 -6.33 17.29 -12.64
CA GLY A 452 -5.84 15.93 -12.83
C GLY A 452 -6.15 15.04 -11.63
N TYR A 453 -6.76 13.89 -11.87
CA TYR A 453 -7.00 12.86 -10.86
C TYR A 453 -6.51 11.50 -11.40
N PHE A 454 -5.77 10.75 -10.58
CA PHE A 454 -5.06 9.56 -11.03
C PHE A 454 -5.52 8.35 -10.22
N VAL A 455 -6.13 7.38 -10.89
CA VAL A 455 -6.55 6.12 -10.31
C VAL A 455 -5.39 5.14 -10.43
N TYR A 456 -4.92 4.67 -9.28
CA TYR A 456 -3.89 3.65 -9.16
C TYR A 456 -4.51 2.34 -8.68
N ASP A 457 -3.95 1.23 -9.12
CA ASP A 457 -4.12 -0.06 -8.47
C ASP A 457 -3.15 -0.16 -7.27
N SER A 458 -3.52 -0.91 -6.24
CA SER A 458 -2.67 -1.25 -5.11
C SER A 458 -1.55 -2.22 -5.49
N LYS A 459 -1.66 -2.94 -6.61
CA LYS A 459 -0.56 -3.69 -7.22
C LYS A 459 0.56 -2.72 -7.65
N LYS A 460 1.75 -2.89 -7.08
CA LYS A 460 2.89 -1.97 -7.29
C LYS A 460 3.42 -1.89 -8.72
N SER A 461 3.25 -2.93 -9.53
CA SER A 461 3.81 -2.98 -10.88
C SER A 461 2.93 -3.77 -11.86
N GLY A 462 2.84 -3.28 -13.09
CA GLY A 462 2.12 -3.94 -14.18
C GLY A 462 0.60 -4.00 -14.00
N ALA A 463 0.04 -3.12 -13.17
CA ALA A 463 -1.40 -2.95 -13.01
C ALA A 463 -1.88 -1.70 -13.74
N VAL A 464 -3.18 -1.65 -14.05
CA VAL A 464 -3.74 -0.58 -14.86
C VAL A 464 -3.75 0.73 -14.07
N THR A 465 -3.39 1.82 -14.74
CA THR A 465 -3.55 3.18 -14.22
C THR A 465 -4.45 3.96 -15.17
N VAL A 466 -5.37 4.74 -14.60
CA VAL A 466 -6.28 5.60 -15.37
C VAL A 466 -6.12 7.03 -14.90
N SER A 467 -5.65 7.89 -15.81
CA SER A 467 -5.51 9.32 -15.53
C SER A 467 -6.72 10.07 -16.09
N HIS A 468 -7.46 10.75 -15.21
CA HIS A 468 -8.57 11.62 -15.56
C HIS A 468 -8.07 13.07 -15.58
N VAL A 469 -8.16 13.74 -16.71
CA VAL A 469 -7.80 15.16 -16.80
C VAL A 469 -8.93 15.98 -17.40
N ARG A 470 -9.14 17.18 -16.86
CA ARG A 470 -10.14 18.13 -17.33
C ARG A 470 -9.51 19.49 -17.57
N PHE A 471 -9.91 20.14 -18.66
CA PHE A 471 -9.51 21.49 -19.01
C PHE A 471 -10.74 22.30 -19.41
N GLY A 472 -10.90 23.51 -18.87
CA GLY A 472 -12.07 24.32 -19.18
C GLY A 472 -11.91 25.80 -18.84
N PRO A 473 -12.77 26.67 -19.39
CA PRO A 473 -12.72 28.11 -19.13
C PRO A 473 -13.26 28.50 -17.76
N LYS A 474 -14.01 27.60 -17.09
CA LYS A 474 -14.62 27.81 -15.76
C LYS A 474 -13.87 27.02 -14.68
N PRO A 475 -13.92 27.45 -13.40
CA PRO A 475 -13.43 26.65 -12.29
C PRO A 475 -14.02 25.24 -12.31
N ILE A 476 -13.18 24.22 -12.20
CA ILE A 476 -13.59 22.82 -12.26
C ILE A 476 -13.93 22.36 -10.83
N ARG A 477 -15.21 22.09 -10.58
CA ARG A 477 -15.72 21.56 -9.29
C ARG A 477 -15.94 20.03 -9.33
N SER A 478 -15.54 19.39 -10.43
CA SER A 478 -15.88 18.00 -10.73
C SER A 478 -14.99 17.03 -9.95
N THR A 479 -15.24 16.92 -8.64
CA THR A 479 -14.54 16.03 -7.69
C THR A 479 -14.99 14.57 -7.80
N TYR A 480 -15.17 14.10 -9.04
CA TYR A 480 -15.58 12.76 -9.43
C TYR A 480 -14.82 12.35 -10.69
N GLN A 481 -14.80 11.07 -11.02
CA GLN A 481 -14.16 10.59 -12.25
C GLN A 481 -14.92 11.05 -13.50
N ILE A 482 -14.22 11.15 -14.63
CA ILE A 482 -14.85 11.48 -15.91
C ILE A 482 -15.85 10.39 -16.30
N GLU A 483 -17.05 10.79 -16.69
CA GLU A 483 -18.11 9.91 -17.16
C GLU A 483 -18.25 9.96 -18.69
N ARG A 484 -17.90 11.10 -19.31
CA ARG A 484 -17.91 11.30 -20.77
C ARG A 484 -16.62 11.96 -21.24
N ALA A 485 -15.71 11.17 -21.80
CA ALA A 485 -14.40 11.61 -22.26
C ALA A 485 -14.40 11.98 -23.76
N ASP A 486 -13.88 13.17 -24.07
CA ASP A 486 -13.72 13.67 -25.44
C ASP A 486 -12.47 13.08 -26.11
N PHE A 487 -11.49 12.65 -25.31
CA PHE A 487 -10.24 12.06 -25.76
C PHE A 487 -9.84 10.86 -24.89
N LEU A 488 -9.39 9.79 -25.52
CA LEU A 488 -8.88 8.59 -24.84
C LEU A 488 -7.52 8.21 -25.44
N ALA A 489 -6.55 7.92 -24.58
CA ALA A 489 -5.27 7.33 -24.99
C ALA A 489 -5.06 5.99 -24.32
N VAL A 490 -4.76 4.97 -25.12
CA VAL A 490 -4.44 3.61 -24.67
C VAL A 490 -2.96 3.35 -24.95
N HIS A 491 -2.15 3.34 -23.91
CA HIS A 491 -0.70 3.24 -24.04
C HIS A 491 -0.18 1.81 -24.18
N HIS A 492 -1.05 0.80 -23.99
CA HIS A 492 -0.72 -0.61 -24.17
C HIS A 492 -1.86 -1.31 -24.92
N PHE A 493 -1.59 -1.80 -26.13
CA PHE A 493 -2.60 -2.40 -27.01
C PHE A 493 -3.42 -3.52 -26.34
N ASP A 494 -2.77 -4.39 -25.57
CA ASP A 494 -3.41 -5.56 -24.93
C ASP A 494 -4.50 -5.17 -23.91
N LEU A 495 -4.55 -3.92 -23.43
CA LEU A 495 -5.64 -3.45 -22.56
C LEU A 495 -7.00 -3.50 -23.27
N LEU A 496 -7.04 -3.28 -24.58
CA LEU A 496 -8.26 -3.36 -25.40
C LEU A 496 -8.85 -4.78 -25.38
N ALA A 497 -7.99 -5.79 -25.30
CA ALA A 497 -8.38 -7.20 -25.24
C ALA A 497 -8.76 -7.66 -23.81
N ARG A 498 -8.56 -6.84 -22.78
CA ARG A 498 -8.73 -7.22 -21.37
C ARG A 498 -9.83 -6.46 -20.64
N MET A 499 -10.08 -5.21 -21.00
CA MET A 499 -11.06 -4.37 -20.31
C MET A 499 -11.82 -3.47 -21.27
N ASP A 500 -12.92 -2.89 -20.78
CA ASP A 500 -13.73 -1.94 -21.54
C ASP A 500 -13.21 -0.52 -21.36
N VAL A 501 -12.15 -0.17 -22.10
CA VAL A 501 -11.54 1.17 -22.03
C VAL A 501 -12.40 2.26 -22.69
N LEU A 502 -13.39 1.89 -23.49
CA LEU A 502 -14.22 2.81 -24.28
C LEU A 502 -15.58 3.10 -23.65
N GLU A 503 -15.93 2.44 -22.53
CA GLU A 503 -17.18 2.62 -21.80
C GLU A 503 -17.53 4.11 -21.61
N ARG A 504 -16.55 4.89 -21.15
CA ARG A 504 -16.68 6.32 -20.81
C ARG A 504 -16.40 7.27 -21.98
N ALA A 505 -16.19 6.77 -23.20
CA ALA A 505 -16.00 7.62 -24.37
C ALA A 505 -17.31 8.35 -24.73
N ALA A 506 -17.22 9.65 -25.02
CA ALA A 506 -18.30 10.44 -25.59
C ALA A 506 -18.49 10.13 -27.09
N ASP A 507 -19.65 10.50 -27.63
CA ASP A 507 -19.87 10.46 -29.08
C ASP A 507 -18.91 11.43 -29.79
N GLY A 508 -18.28 10.98 -30.87
CA GLY A 508 -17.29 11.73 -31.62
C GLY A 508 -15.90 11.81 -30.96
N ALA A 509 -15.67 11.07 -29.88
CA ALA A 509 -14.40 11.11 -29.15
C ALA A 509 -13.21 10.64 -30.00
N ARG A 510 -12.03 11.19 -29.71
CA ARG A 510 -10.75 10.79 -30.32
C ARG A 510 -10.09 9.69 -29.51
N LEU A 511 -9.68 8.60 -30.16
CA LEU A 511 -8.97 7.49 -29.56
C LEU A 511 -7.57 7.38 -30.14
N LEU A 512 -6.55 7.49 -29.28
CA LEU A 512 -5.14 7.28 -29.62
C LEU A 512 -4.66 5.95 -29.02
N VAL A 513 -4.14 5.04 -29.85
CA VAL A 513 -3.66 3.72 -29.39
C VAL A 513 -2.18 3.55 -29.71
N ASN A 514 -1.39 3.17 -28.71
CA ASN A 514 -0.06 2.60 -28.95
C ASN A 514 -0.23 1.20 -29.54
N CYS A 515 0.06 1.06 -30.83
CA CYS A 515 -0.25 -0.10 -31.64
C CYS A 515 1.04 -0.69 -32.25
N PRO A 516 1.36 -1.98 -32.00
CA PRO A 516 2.55 -2.62 -32.55
C PRO A 516 2.37 -3.11 -34.00
N TYR A 517 1.18 -2.96 -34.56
CA TYR A 517 0.82 -3.40 -35.92
C TYR A 517 0.89 -2.24 -36.91
N GLU A 518 1.05 -2.56 -38.20
CA GLU A 518 1.00 -1.56 -39.26
C GLU A 518 -0.36 -0.83 -39.27
N PRO A 519 -0.41 0.48 -39.56
CA PRO A 519 -1.66 1.26 -39.46
C PRO A 519 -2.84 0.71 -40.27
N ALA A 520 -2.56 0.07 -41.41
CA ALA A 520 -3.58 -0.55 -42.27
C ALA A 520 -4.18 -1.83 -41.67
N GLU A 521 -3.45 -2.52 -40.80
CA GLU A 521 -3.84 -3.79 -40.17
C GLU A 521 -4.41 -3.57 -38.75
N ALA A 522 -4.17 -2.39 -38.16
CA ALA A 522 -4.53 -2.09 -36.78
C ALA A 522 -6.02 -2.36 -36.45
N TRP A 523 -6.92 -2.09 -37.41
CA TRP A 523 -8.35 -2.36 -37.25
C TRP A 523 -8.64 -3.84 -37.01
N ASP A 524 -8.01 -4.74 -37.77
CA ASP A 524 -8.29 -6.19 -37.74
C ASP A 524 -7.82 -6.87 -36.45
N HIS A 525 -6.89 -6.24 -35.72
CA HIS A 525 -6.41 -6.71 -34.43
C HIS A 525 -7.24 -6.23 -33.23
N LEU A 526 -8.21 -5.34 -33.44
CA LEU A 526 -9.12 -4.90 -32.37
C LEU A 526 -10.18 -5.98 -32.08
N PRO A 527 -10.56 -6.19 -30.81
CA PRO A 527 -11.74 -6.99 -30.48
C PRO A 527 -13.01 -6.43 -31.13
N ARG A 528 -13.94 -7.32 -31.50
CA ARG A 528 -15.21 -6.99 -32.15
C ARG A 528 -16.01 -5.93 -31.40
N ASP A 529 -16.13 -6.06 -30.08
CA ASP A 529 -16.92 -5.14 -29.29
C ASP A 529 -16.26 -3.75 -29.17
N VAL A 530 -14.92 -3.67 -29.24
CA VAL A 530 -14.19 -2.40 -29.36
C VAL A 530 -14.47 -1.74 -30.70
N GLN A 531 -14.43 -2.49 -31.81
CA GLN A 531 -14.81 -1.99 -33.13
C GLN A 531 -16.24 -1.47 -33.16
N GLU A 532 -17.19 -2.21 -32.58
CA GLU A 532 -18.59 -1.83 -32.48
C GLU A 532 -18.77 -0.51 -31.70
N GLN A 533 -18.07 -0.34 -30.57
CA GLN A 533 -18.11 0.91 -29.81
C GLN A 533 -17.54 2.10 -30.60
N ILE A 534 -16.41 1.92 -31.30
CA ILE A 534 -15.80 2.97 -32.13
C ILE A 534 -16.79 3.45 -33.20
N LEU A 535 -17.48 2.53 -33.88
CA LEU A 535 -18.46 2.86 -34.91
C LEU A 535 -19.74 3.47 -34.34
N ALA A 536 -20.30 2.87 -33.29
CA ALA A 536 -21.54 3.33 -32.67
C ALA A 536 -21.41 4.75 -32.12
N LYS A 537 -20.27 5.05 -31.47
CA LYS A 537 -19.95 6.37 -30.93
C LYS A 537 -19.32 7.30 -31.97
N LYS A 538 -19.20 6.90 -33.24
CA LYS A 538 -18.63 7.70 -34.34
C LYS A 538 -17.26 8.29 -34.01
N MET A 539 -16.40 7.50 -33.38
CA MET A 539 -15.10 7.94 -32.87
C MET A 539 -14.07 8.13 -33.99
N GLU A 540 -13.02 8.88 -33.70
CA GLU A 540 -11.85 9.01 -34.57
C GLU A 540 -10.69 8.17 -34.02
N LEU A 541 -10.25 7.15 -34.77
CA LEU A 541 -9.17 6.25 -34.36
C LEU A 541 -7.81 6.71 -34.93
N TRP A 542 -6.84 6.87 -34.04
CA TRP A 542 -5.44 7.16 -34.33
C TRP A 542 -4.53 6.11 -33.71
N VAL A 543 -3.50 5.71 -34.44
CA VAL A 543 -2.52 4.71 -34.01
C VAL A 543 -1.09 5.21 -34.17
N ILE A 544 -0.20 4.73 -33.30
CA ILE A 544 1.25 4.95 -33.35
C ILE A 544 1.97 3.77 -32.72
N ASP A 545 3.08 3.30 -33.31
CA ASP A 545 3.97 2.35 -32.64
C ASP A 545 4.99 3.10 -31.77
N ALA A 546 4.55 3.50 -30.58
CA ALA A 546 5.36 4.29 -29.66
C ALA A 546 6.55 3.50 -29.11
N ASP A 547 6.43 2.17 -29.01
CA ASP A 547 7.51 1.28 -28.59
C ASP A 547 8.63 1.22 -29.62
N ARG A 548 8.31 1.12 -30.92
CA ARG A 548 9.30 1.23 -32.00
C ARG A 548 9.99 2.58 -32.01
N VAL A 549 9.23 3.67 -31.93
CA VAL A 549 9.79 5.04 -31.87
C VAL A 549 10.75 5.15 -30.67
N ALA A 550 10.35 4.69 -29.48
CA ALA A 550 11.18 4.72 -28.29
C ALA A 550 12.46 3.86 -28.41
N ARG A 551 12.39 2.68 -29.03
CA ARG A 551 13.57 1.83 -29.28
C ARG A 551 14.56 2.51 -30.22
N GLU A 552 14.09 3.04 -31.34
CA GLU A 552 14.94 3.64 -32.38
C GLU A 552 15.67 4.90 -31.90
N VAL A 553 15.05 5.68 -31.00
CA VAL A 553 15.69 6.86 -30.38
C VAL A 553 16.47 6.54 -29.09
N GLY A 554 16.59 5.25 -28.73
CA GLY A 554 17.39 4.79 -27.59
C GLY A 554 16.78 5.08 -26.22
N MET A 555 15.45 5.19 -26.14
CA MET A 555 14.68 5.36 -24.91
C MET A 555 14.23 4.04 -24.25
N GLY A 556 14.43 2.91 -24.91
CA GLY A 556 14.07 1.58 -24.39
C GLY A 556 12.54 1.42 -24.32
N LYS A 557 12.02 0.99 -23.17
CA LYS A 557 10.58 0.74 -22.94
C LYS A 557 9.77 1.99 -22.54
N ARG A 558 10.32 3.19 -22.70
CA ARG A 558 9.67 4.44 -22.23
C ARG A 558 8.92 5.14 -23.36
N ILE A 559 7.60 5.01 -23.35
CA ILE A 559 6.71 5.58 -24.39
C ILE A 559 6.08 6.92 -23.98
N ASN A 560 6.19 7.32 -22.71
CA ASN A 560 5.56 8.51 -22.16
C ASN A 560 5.91 9.81 -22.92
N THR A 561 7.18 9.96 -23.33
CA THR A 561 7.65 11.13 -24.10
C THR A 561 7.23 11.10 -25.57
N VAL A 562 6.77 9.96 -26.08
CA VAL A 562 6.20 9.80 -27.44
C VAL A 562 4.69 10.09 -27.42
N MET A 563 3.97 9.53 -26.44
CA MET A 563 2.51 9.66 -26.36
C MET A 563 2.04 11.07 -25.97
N GLN A 564 2.80 11.79 -25.13
CA GLN A 564 2.41 13.12 -24.67
C GLN A 564 2.28 14.16 -25.80
N PRO A 565 3.25 14.33 -26.72
CA PRO A 565 3.11 15.21 -27.89
C PRO A 565 1.91 14.88 -28.77
N CYS A 566 1.59 13.58 -28.91
CA CYS A 566 0.45 13.09 -29.67
C CYS A 566 -0.87 13.60 -29.08
N PHE A 567 -1.02 13.57 -27.75
CA PHE A 567 -2.17 14.16 -27.07
C PHE A 567 -2.33 15.65 -27.37
N PHE A 568 -1.25 16.44 -27.31
CA PHE A 568 -1.34 17.88 -27.61
C PHE A 568 -1.71 18.16 -29.06
N ALA A 569 -1.17 17.38 -30.00
CA ALA A 569 -1.49 17.51 -31.41
C ALA A 569 -2.96 17.17 -31.71
N LEU A 570 -3.52 16.17 -31.03
CA LEU A 570 -4.87 15.66 -31.29
C LEU A 570 -5.96 16.28 -30.40
N SER A 571 -5.66 16.80 -29.21
CA SER A 571 -6.67 17.34 -28.29
C SER A 571 -7.12 18.76 -28.67
N GLY A 572 -6.24 19.55 -29.30
CA GLY A 572 -6.50 20.95 -29.65
C GLY A 572 -6.54 21.91 -28.46
N VAL A 573 -6.21 21.45 -27.24
CA VAL A 573 -6.23 22.30 -26.02
C VAL A 573 -5.19 23.41 -26.05
N LEU A 574 -4.08 23.20 -26.76
CA LEU A 574 -3.01 24.17 -26.96
C LEU A 574 -2.51 24.06 -28.41
N PRO A 575 -2.21 25.18 -29.10
CA PRO A 575 -1.66 25.13 -30.46
C PRO A 575 -0.38 24.30 -30.51
N ARG A 576 -0.25 23.44 -31.53
CA ARG A 576 0.80 22.43 -31.65
C ARG A 576 2.22 22.98 -31.42
N GLU A 577 2.58 24.08 -32.07
CA GLU A 577 3.92 24.65 -31.96
C GLU A 577 4.25 25.10 -30.52
N ARG A 578 3.30 25.80 -29.87
CA ARG A 578 3.43 26.21 -28.46
C ARG A 578 3.48 25.02 -27.52
N ALA A 579 2.71 23.97 -27.80
CA ALA A 579 2.74 22.75 -27.00
C ALA A 579 4.08 22.04 -27.07
N LEU A 580 4.64 21.88 -28.28
CA LEU A 580 5.97 21.28 -28.47
C LEU A 580 7.05 22.09 -27.75
N GLU A 581 7.02 23.41 -27.84
CA GLU A 581 7.97 24.27 -27.13
C GLU A 581 7.85 24.13 -25.60
N ALA A 582 6.64 24.12 -25.05
CA ALA A 582 6.41 23.93 -23.62
C ALA A 582 6.87 22.55 -23.13
N ILE A 583 6.64 21.49 -23.93
CA ILE A 583 7.15 20.14 -23.65
C ILE A 583 8.68 20.14 -23.62
N ARG A 584 9.35 20.78 -24.61
CA ARG A 584 10.81 20.88 -24.65
C ARG A 584 11.36 21.56 -23.38
N ARG A 585 10.80 22.71 -22.99
CA ARG A 585 11.17 23.42 -21.74
C ARG A 585 10.97 22.54 -20.50
N SER A 586 9.86 21.80 -20.45
CA SER A 586 9.55 20.88 -19.34
C SER A 586 10.57 19.73 -19.25
N ILE A 587 10.93 19.13 -20.39
CA ILE A 587 11.94 18.06 -20.49
C ILE A 587 13.31 18.56 -20.02
N GLU A 588 13.75 19.73 -20.49
CA GLU A 588 15.02 20.33 -20.08
C GLU A 588 15.06 20.55 -18.56
N LYS A 589 14.01 21.15 -17.98
CA LYS A 589 13.90 21.39 -16.55
C LYS A 589 13.89 20.08 -15.73
N ALA A 590 13.13 19.08 -16.17
CA ALA A 590 12.95 17.82 -15.44
C ALA A 590 14.18 16.91 -15.53
N TYR A 591 14.87 16.89 -16.67
CA TYR A 591 15.92 15.92 -16.96
C TYR A 591 17.34 16.50 -17.03
N ALA A 592 17.53 17.82 -16.86
CA ALA A 592 18.87 18.44 -16.81
C ALA A 592 19.83 17.69 -15.87
N LYS A 593 19.35 17.27 -14.69
CA LYS A 593 20.14 16.54 -13.67
C LYS A 593 20.52 15.11 -14.09
N ARG A 594 19.92 14.56 -15.15
CA ARG A 594 20.21 13.20 -15.67
C ARG A 594 21.22 13.20 -16.83
N GLY A 595 21.68 14.37 -17.26
CA GLY A 595 22.74 14.55 -18.24
C GLY A 595 22.25 14.83 -19.67
N PRO A 596 23.09 15.44 -20.54
CA PRO A 596 22.68 15.93 -21.87
C PRO A 596 22.17 14.83 -22.81
N ALA A 597 22.73 13.62 -22.74
CA ALA A 597 22.32 12.51 -23.60
C ALA A 597 20.86 12.08 -23.35
N VAL A 598 20.41 12.10 -22.09
CA VAL A 598 19.01 11.76 -21.75
C VAL A 598 18.06 12.84 -22.28
N VAL A 599 18.43 14.11 -22.14
CA VAL A 599 17.65 15.24 -22.67
C VAL A 599 17.53 15.13 -24.20
N ALA A 600 18.65 14.94 -24.91
CA ALA A 600 18.67 14.82 -26.36
C ALA A 600 17.78 13.68 -26.89
N ARG A 601 17.82 12.50 -26.25
CA ARG A 601 16.96 11.36 -26.63
C ARG A 601 15.47 11.67 -26.45
N ASN A 602 15.10 12.35 -25.35
CA ASN A 602 13.71 12.76 -25.12
C ASN A 602 13.25 13.79 -26.15
N LEU A 603 14.09 14.76 -26.50
CA LEU A 603 13.77 15.76 -27.54
C LEU A 603 13.59 15.10 -28.91
N ALA A 604 14.46 14.17 -29.29
CA ALA A 604 14.33 13.41 -30.54
C ALA A 604 13.02 12.59 -30.60
N ALA A 605 12.60 12.01 -29.47
CA ALA A 605 11.33 11.30 -29.38
C ALA A 605 10.13 12.23 -29.63
N VAL A 606 10.14 13.45 -29.06
CA VAL A 606 9.09 14.45 -29.25
C VAL A 606 8.97 14.88 -30.72
N GLU A 607 10.11 15.11 -31.38
CA GLU A 607 10.15 15.55 -32.77
C GLU A 607 9.58 14.52 -33.73
N ARG A 608 9.90 13.24 -33.52
CA ARG A 608 9.40 12.14 -34.35
C ARG A 608 7.92 11.83 -34.09
N ALA A 609 7.49 11.83 -32.83
CA ALA A 609 6.18 11.32 -32.41
C ALA A 609 5.01 11.84 -33.26
N THR A 610 4.95 13.15 -33.48
CA THR A 610 3.80 13.76 -34.19
C THR A 610 3.72 13.45 -35.68
N GLY A 611 4.82 12.99 -36.31
CA GLY A 611 4.85 12.57 -37.71
C GLY A 611 4.56 11.08 -37.91
N GLU A 612 4.57 10.28 -36.84
CA GLU A 612 4.40 8.82 -36.85
C GLU A 612 2.99 8.40 -36.38
N MET A 613 2.08 9.37 -36.20
CA MET A 613 0.67 9.10 -35.92
C MET A 613 -0.11 8.95 -37.21
N HIS A 614 -0.91 7.88 -37.29
CA HIS A 614 -1.72 7.58 -38.44
C HIS A 614 -3.19 7.53 -38.06
N ARG A 615 -4.05 8.19 -38.84
CA ARG A 615 -5.49 8.04 -38.75
C ARG A 615 -5.90 6.75 -39.43
N VAL A 616 -6.70 5.94 -38.78
CA VAL A 616 -7.23 4.69 -39.34
C VAL A 616 -8.54 4.99 -40.06
N GLU A 617 -8.67 4.53 -41.30
CA GLU A 617 -9.94 4.59 -42.03
C GLU A 617 -10.88 3.51 -41.48
N LEU A 618 -12.06 3.93 -41.03
CA LEU A 618 -13.02 3.04 -40.39
C LEU A 618 -13.94 2.40 -41.43
N PRO A 619 -14.07 1.06 -41.47
CA PRO A 619 -15.03 0.38 -42.33
C PRO A 619 -16.48 0.60 -41.85
N ALA A 620 -17.45 0.23 -42.68
CA ALA A 620 -18.88 0.45 -42.39
C ALA A 620 -19.43 -0.40 -41.23
N GLY A 621 -18.73 -1.46 -40.82
CA GLY A 621 -19.16 -2.39 -39.78
C GLY A 621 -17.99 -3.09 -39.11
N ALA A 622 -18.26 -3.70 -37.95
CA ALA A 622 -17.26 -4.50 -37.24
C ALA A 622 -16.95 -5.81 -38.00
N THR A 623 -15.66 -6.02 -38.28
CA THR A 623 -15.15 -7.12 -39.10
C THR A 623 -14.45 -8.19 -38.26
N SER A 624 -13.94 -7.83 -37.08
CA SER A 624 -13.07 -8.72 -36.30
C SER A 624 -13.79 -9.96 -35.77
N PRO A 625 -13.14 -11.14 -35.82
CA PRO A 625 -13.61 -12.33 -35.11
C PRO A 625 -13.13 -12.37 -33.64
N LEU A 626 -12.23 -11.47 -33.24
CA LEU A 626 -11.61 -11.48 -31.92
C LEU A 626 -12.61 -11.01 -30.86
N LEU A 627 -12.69 -11.72 -29.74
CA LEU A 627 -13.49 -11.31 -28.58
C LEU A 627 -12.56 -10.85 -27.46
N ARG A 628 -13.07 -9.98 -26.58
CA ARG A 628 -12.38 -9.65 -25.32
C ARG A 628 -12.13 -10.94 -24.53
N ARG A 629 -10.93 -11.07 -23.97
CA ARG A 629 -10.57 -12.20 -23.12
C ARG A 629 -11.39 -12.19 -21.84
N ALA A 630 -11.84 -13.35 -21.41
CA ALA A 630 -12.47 -13.50 -20.10
C ALA A 630 -11.47 -13.12 -18.99
N PRO A 631 -11.89 -12.41 -17.92
CA PRO A 631 -10.99 -12.05 -16.83
C PRO A 631 -10.40 -13.24 -16.07
N VAL A 632 -11.11 -14.37 -16.06
CA VAL A 632 -10.73 -15.65 -15.45
C VAL A 632 -11.19 -16.81 -16.34
N PRO A 633 -10.58 -18.01 -16.24
CA PRO A 633 -11.01 -19.21 -16.96
C PRO A 633 -12.46 -19.62 -16.68
N ALA A 634 -13.15 -20.25 -17.65
CA ALA A 634 -14.57 -20.63 -17.55
C ALA A 634 -14.88 -21.70 -16.48
N ASP A 635 -13.90 -22.53 -16.15
CA ASP A 635 -13.94 -23.59 -15.14
C ASP A 635 -13.53 -23.12 -13.73
N SER A 636 -13.28 -21.81 -13.54
CA SER A 636 -12.96 -21.24 -12.23
C SER A 636 -14.10 -21.43 -11.21
N PRO A 637 -13.80 -21.51 -9.90
CA PRO A 637 -14.81 -21.62 -8.85
C PRO A 637 -15.86 -20.49 -8.88
N ASP A 638 -17.07 -20.75 -8.38
CA ASP A 638 -18.21 -19.79 -8.42
C ASP A 638 -17.84 -18.41 -7.86
N PHE A 639 -17.16 -18.37 -6.71
CA PHE A 639 -16.71 -17.10 -6.12
C PHE A 639 -15.74 -16.35 -7.05
N VAL A 640 -14.83 -17.06 -7.71
CA VAL A 640 -13.87 -16.47 -8.66
C VAL A 640 -14.60 -15.92 -9.89
N GLN A 641 -15.56 -16.66 -10.43
CA GLN A 641 -16.37 -16.23 -11.57
C GLN A 641 -17.23 -15.00 -11.27
N ARG A 642 -17.93 -15.01 -10.13
CA ARG A 642 -18.92 -13.98 -9.83
C ARG A 642 -18.33 -12.73 -9.21
N ILE A 643 -17.28 -12.88 -8.40
CA ILE A 643 -16.73 -11.79 -7.59
C ILE A 643 -15.37 -11.36 -8.13
N THR A 644 -14.39 -12.28 -8.13
CA THR A 644 -13.02 -11.97 -8.55
C THR A 644 -12.96 -11.47 -9.99
N ALA A 645 -13.70 -12.09 -10.92
CA ALA A 645 -13.73 -11.67 -12.32
C ALA A 645 -14.28 -10.24 -12.50
N MET A 646 -15.32 -9.87 -11.75
CA MET A 646 -15.90 -8.52 -11.79
C MET A 646 -14.92 -7.47 -11.27
N LEU A 647 -14.19 -7.79 -10.19
CA LEU A 647 -13.15 -6.92 -9.66
C LEU A 647 -11.98 -6.78 -10.64
N LEU A 648 -11.50 -7.88 -11.23
CA LEU A 648 -10.45 -7.88 -12.25
C LEU A 648 -10.85 -7.11 -13.52
N ALA A 649 -12.14 -7.15 -13.88
CA ALA A 649 -12.70 -6.40 -15.00
C ALA A 649 -12.90 -4.90 -14.71
N GLY A 650 -12.60 -4.44 -13.49
CA GLY A 650 -12.81 -3.05 -13.06
C GLY A 650 -14.28 -2.69 -12.85
N LYS A 651 -15.15 -3.68 -12.60
CA LYS A 651 -16.61 -3.55 -12.40
C LYS A 651 -17.03 -3.87 -10.97
N GLY A 652 -16.11 -3.69 -10.01
CA GLY A 652 -16.35 -4.00 -8.61
C GLY A 652 -17.48 -3.19 -7.97
N GLU A 653 -17.74 -1.98 -8.47
CA GLU A 653 -18.84 -1.14 -8.00
C GLU A 653 -20.24 -1.66 -8.37
N LEU A 654 -20.34 -2.63 -9.28
CA LEU A 654 -21.60 -3.30 -9.63
C LEU A 654 -21.94 -4.45 -8.68
N LEU A 655 -20.99 -4.93 -7.88
CA LEU A 655 -21.23 -5.99 -6.91
C LEU A 655 -22.16 -5.48 -5.79
N PRO A 656 -23.28 -6.17 -5.50
CA PRO A 656 -24.16 -5.79 -4.42
C PRO A 656 -23.58 -6.22 -3.06
N VAL A 657 -24.18 -5.74 -1.97
CA VAL A 657 -23.75 -6.07 -0.60
C VAL A 657 -23.78 -7.58 -0.34
N SER A 658 -24.80 -8.29 -0.83
CA SER A 658 -24.93 -9.75 -0.67
C SER A 658 -23.81 -10.57 -1.32
N ALA A 659 -23.04 -9.97 -2.23
CA ALA A 659 -21.98 -10.63 -2.97
C ALA A 659 -20.65 -10.70 -2.19
N LEU A 660 -20.51 -9.91 -1.11
CA LEU A 660 -19.27 -9.80 -0.34
C LEU A 660 -19.39 -10.53 1.01
N PRO A 661 -18.29 -11.12 1.52
CA PRO A 661 -18.28 -11.75 2.83
C PRO A 661 -18.49 -10.69 3.93
N VAL A 662 -19.35 -11.00 4.91
CA VAL A 662 -19.76 -10.05 5.97
C VAL A 662 -18.64 -9.68 6.94
N ASP A 663 -17.60 -10.50 7.02
CA ASP A 663 -16.46 -10.37 7.93
C ASP A 663 -15.14 -10.11 7.18
N GLY A 664 -15.19 -9.98 5.84
CA GLY A 664 -13.99 -9.80 5.03
C GLY A 664 -13.18 -11.09 4.77
N THR A 665 -13.72 -12.28 5.03
CA THR A 665 -13.04 -13.55 4.76
C THR A 665 -13.11 -13.92 3.26
N PHE A 666 -11.96 -13.96 2.58
CA PHE A 666 -11.84 -14.31 1.15
C PHE A 666 -11.20 -15.68 0.91
N PRO A 667 -11.51 -16.36 -0.20
CA PRO A 667 -10.81 -17.59 -0.58
C PRO A 667 -9.33 -17.34 -0.91
N THR A 668 -8.51 -18.34 -0.60
CA THR A 668 -7.09 -18.41 -0.91
C THR A 668 -6.87 -18.96 -2.33
N GLY A 669 -5.70 -18.70 -2.91
CA GLY A 669 -5.22 -19.35 -4.14
C GLY A 669 -5.87 -18.79 -5.38
N THR A 670 -6.34 -17.54 -5.35
CA THR A 670 -7.06 -16.93 -6.47
C THR A 670 -6.13 -16.32 -7.51
N ALA A 671 -4.85 -16.06 -7.19
CA ALA A 671 -3.87 -15.53 -8.14
C ALA A 671 -3.60 -16.46 -9.34
N GLN A 672 -3.81 -17.77 -9.19
CA GLN A 672 -3.63 -18.74 -10.28
C GLN A 672 -4.58 -18.51 -11.47
N PHE A 673 -5.71 -17.84 -11.26
CA PHE A 673 -6.72 -17.59 -12.30
C PHE A 673 -6.51 -16.27 -13.06
N GLU A 674 -5.58 -15.41 -12.63
CA GLU A 674 -5.42 -14.06 -13.21
C GLU A 674 -4.71 -14.07 -14.57
N LYS A 675 -3.72 -14.95 -14.76
CA LYS A 675 -2.98 -15.17 -16.02
C LYS A 675 -2.65 -13.88 -16.78
N ARG A 676 -1.89 -12.99 -16.13
CA ARG A 676 -1.72 -11.57 -16.51
C ARG A 676 -1.06 -11.33 -17.87
N ALA A 677 -0.21 -12.25 -18.32
CA ALA A 677 0.55 -12.22 -19.57
C ALA A 677 1.40 -10.95 -19.82
N ILE A 678 1.92 -10.31 -18.77
CA ILE A 678 2.58 -8.99 -18.84
C ILE A 678 4.05 -9.01 -19.31
N ALA A 679 4.70 -10.18 -19.36
CA ALA A 679 6.10 -10.26 -19.75
C ALA A 679 6.30 -10.08 -21.27
N SER A 680 7.29 -9.26 -21.65
CA SER A 680 7.75 -9.15 -23.04
C SER A 680 8.65 -10.31 -23.47
N GLU A 681 9.33 -10.93 -22.51
CA GLU A 681 10.22 -12.07 -22.68
C GLU A 681 9.99 -13.07 -21.55
N ILE A 682 10.08 -14.36 -21.85
CA ILE A 682 9.94 -15.45 -20.88
C ILE A 682 11.19 -16.35 -20.87
N PRO A 683 11.54 -16.95 -19.73
CA PRO A 683 12.68 -17.85 -19.62
C PRO A 683 12.34 -19.24 -20.19
N LEU A 684 13.16 -19.75 -21.11
CA LEU A 684 13.06 -21.10 -21.69
C LEU A 684 14.19 -21.99 -21.17
N TRP A 685 13.88 -23.25 -20.89
CA TRP A 685 14.79 -24.22 -20.27
C TRP A 685 15.51 -25.09 -21.31
N ASP A 686 16.82 -25.31 -21.10
CA ASP A 686 17.65 -26.23 -21.87
C ASP A 686 18.10 -27.42 -20.98
N PRO A 687 17.48 -28.61 -21.13
CA PRO A 687 17.78 -29.77 -20.30
C PRO A 687 19.20 -30.31 -20.50
N SER A 688 19.83 -30.07 -21.66
CA SER A 688 21.15 -30.60 -22.01
C SER A 688 22.28 -29.97 -21.20
N ILE A 689 22.09 -28.71 -20.78
CA ILE A 689 23.04 -27.92 -19.99
C ILE A 689 22.71 -27.99 -18.49
N CYS A 690 21.43 -28.18 -18.16
CA CYS A 690 20.92 -28.15 -16.79
C CYS A 690 21.68 -29.11 -15.85
N ILE A 691 21.98 -28.63 -14.64
CA ILE A 691 22.67 -29.39 -13.57
C ILE A 691 21.76 -29.71 -12.37
N ASP A 692 20.45 -29.56 -12.53
CA ASP A 692 19.43 -30.00 -11.56
C ASP A 692 19.48 -29.25 -10.20
N CYS A 693 20.06 -28.05 -10.17
CA CYS A 693 20.32 -27.32 -8.92
C CYS A 693 19.10 -26.64 -8.29
N GLY A 694 17.98 -26.48 -9.00
CA GLY A 694 16.77 -25.81 -8.53
C GLY A 694 16.87 -24.30 -8.28
N LYS A 695 18.06 -23.68 -8.41
CA LYS A 695 18.26 -22.25 -8.09
C LYS A 695 17.36 -21.30 -8.87
N CYS A 696 17.06 -21.60 -10.14
CA CYS A 696 16.13 -20.78 -10.94
C CYS A 696 14.70 -20.76 -10.36
N ALA A 697 14.23 -21.88 -9.80
CA ALA A 697 12.94 -21.97 -9.12
C ALA A 697 12.99 -21.31 -7.73
N LEU A 698 14.11 -21.43 -7.01
CA LEU A 698 14.32 -20.81 -5.69
C LEU A 698 14.17 -19.29 -5.75
N VAL A 699 14.87 -18.66 -6.69
CA VAL A 699 14.96 -17.19 -6.77
C VAL A 699 13.81 -16.55 -7.53
N CYS A 700 12.91 -17.35 -8.14
CA CYS A 700 11.77 -16.82 -8.87
C CYS A 700 10.81 -16.11 -7.89
N PRO A 701 10.62 -14.78 -8.01
CA PRO A 701 9.81 -14.03 -7.05
C PRO A 701 8.30 -14.25 -7.19
N HIS A 702 7.86 -14.99 -8.21
CA HIS A 702 6.44 -15.20 -8.53
C HIS A 702 6.06 -16.67 -8.64
N ALA A 703 6.96 -17.61 -8.31
CA ALA A 703 6.77 -19.05 -8.57
C ALA A 703 6.38 -19.37 -10.03
N ALA A 704 6.80 -18.51 -10.97
CA ALA A 704 6.56 -18.63 -12.41
C ALA A 704 7.59 -19.50 -13.14
N ILE A 705 8.59 -20.02 -12.42
CA ILE A 705 9.41 -21.17 -12.85
C ILE A 705 9.37 -22.18 -11.72
N ARG A 706 9.02 -23.42 -12.04
CA ARG A 706 8.87 -24.52 -11.09
C ARG A 706 9.74 -25.69 -11.48
N MET A 707 10.05 -26.50 -10.49
CA MET A 707 10.81 -27.73 -10.62
C MET A 707 9.96 -28.87 -10.09
N LYS A 708 9.71 -29.91 -10.90
CA LYS A 708 9.07 -31.16 -10.46
C LYS A 708 9.98 -32.34 -10.71
N VAL A 709 9.97 -33.28 -9.78
CA VAL A 709 10.65 -34.57 -9.86
C VAL A 709 9.61 -35.66 -9.69
N TYR A 710 9.56 -36.61 -10.62
CA TYR A 710 8.49 -37.61 -10.72
C TYR A 710 8.99 -38.89 -11.40
N PRO A 711 8.33 -40.05 -11.23
CA PRO A 711 8.71 -41.29 -11.91
C PRO A 711 8.72 -41.12 -13.44
N GLU A 712 9.70 -41.69 -14.15
CA GLU A 712 9.80 -41.57 -15.62
C GLU A 712 8.52 -41.99 -16.36
N GLY A 713 7.79 -42.97 -15.81
CA GLY A 713 6.51 -43.45 -16.36
C GLY A 713 5.35 -42.45 -16.29
N SER A 714 5.49 -41.31 -15.60
CA SER A 714 4.43 -40.30 -15.48
C SER A 714 4.22 -39.44 -16.74
N LEU A 715 5.03 -39.62 -17.79
CA LEU A 715 5.02 -38.79 -19.01
C LEU A 715 4.22 -39.35 -20.19
N GLY A 716 3.32 -40.32 -19.96
CA GLY A 716 2.59 -41.01 -21.04
C GLY A 716 1.80 -40.09 -21.98
N ASP A 717 1.19 -39.04 -21.44
CA ASP A 717 0.31 -38.09 -22.16
C ASP A 717 0.97 -36.70 -22.38
N ALA A 718 2.30 -36.62 -22.34
CA ALA A 718 3.00 -35.35 -22.47
C ALA A 718 2.79 -34.70 -23.85
N PRO A 719 2.52 -33.39 -23.93
CA PRO A 719 2.33 -32.70 -25.20
C PRO A 719 3.61 -32.67 -26.03
N GLU A 720 3.47 -32.48 -27.35
CA GLU A 720 4.62 -32.32 -28.24
C GLU A 720 5.46 -31.11 -27.81
N GLY A 721 6.76 -31.33 -27.63
CA GLY A 721 7.68 -30.30 -27.15
C GLY A 721 7.83 -30.22 -25.63
N PHE A 722 7.12 -31.03 -24.83
CA PHE A 722 7.33 -31.10 -23.39
C PHE A 722 8.72 -31.64 -23.05
N LEU A 723 9.56 -30.79 -22.45
CA LEU A 723 10.94 -31.14 -22.13
C LEU A 723 11.03 -31.84 -20.77
N SER A 724 11.87 -32.87 -20.69
CA SER A 724 12.26 -33.54 -19.45
C SER A 724 13.68 -34.09 -19.55
N LYS A 725 14.28 -34.46 -18.41
CA LYS A 725 15.56 -35.18 -18.36
C LYS A 725 15.62 -36.13 -17.17
N PRO A 726 16.51 -37.13 -17.17
CA PRO A 726 16.75 -37.96 -15.99
C PRO A 726 17.21 -37.13 -14.79
N PHE A 727 16.60 -37.35 -13.62
CA PHE A 727 16.97 -36.68 -12.37
C PHE A 727 18.19 -37.35 -11.74
N ARG A 728 19.25 -36.58 -11.49
CA ARG A 728 20.48 -37.10 -10.88
C ARG A 728 20.33 -37.20 -9.36
N SER A 729 19.84 -38.34 -8.89
CA SER A 729 19.69 -38.69 -7.46
C SER A 729 20.02 -40.16 -7.21
N ARG A 730 20.60 -40.44 -6.05
CA ARG A 730 20.83 -41.82 -5.57
C ARG A 730 19.61 -42.36 -4.84
N GLU A 731 18.84 -41.46 -4.23
CA GLU A 731 17.64 -41.70 -3.45
C GLU A 731 16.44 -42.03 -4.34
N LEU A 732 16.37 -41.44 -5.54
CA LEU A 732 15.27 -41.59 -6.50
C LEU A 732 15.77 -42.05 -7.88
N PRO A 733 16.23 -43.30 -8.05
CA PRO A 733 16.57 -43.84 -9.37
C PRO A 733 15.31 -44.03 -10.23
N GLY A 734 15.42 -43.78 -11.55
CA GLY A 734 14.29 -43.90 -12.48
C GLY A 734 13.27 -42.76 -12.40
N PHE A 735 13.66 -41.62 -11.84
CA PHE A 735 12.87 -40.39 -11.81
C PHE A 735 13.37 -39.42 -12.87
N ALA A 736 12.42 -38.68 -13.46
CA ALA A 736 12.66 -37.56 -14.35
C ALA A 736 12.50 -36.22 -13.62
N LEU A 737 13.06 -35.19 -14.24
CA LEU A 737 13.03 -33.80 -13.82
C LEU A 737 12.52 -32.94 -14.96
N THR A 738 11.62 -32.01 -14.65
CA THR A 738 11.27 -30.89 -15.54
C THR A 738 11.34 -29.57 -14.80
N ILE A 739 11.90 -28.56 -15.49
CA ILE A 739 11.82 -27.15 -15.09
C ILE A 739 10.90 -26.46 -16.08
N GLN A 740 9.73 -26.02 -15.61
CA GLN A 740 8.68 -25.46 -16.45
C GLN A 740 8.40 -24.00 -16.07
N VAL A 741 8.22 -23.16 -17.09
CA VAL A 741 7.77 -21.77 -16.94
C VAL A 741 6.24 -21.72 -16.94
N ALA A 742 5.65 -20.89 -16.09
CA ALA A 742 4.26 -20.45 -16.16
C ALA A 742 4.20 -19.20 -17.06
N PRO A 743 3.89 -19.33 -18.36
CA PRO A 743 4.19 -18.30 -19.35
C PRO A 743 3.32 -17.05 -19.23
N ASP A 744 2.12 -17.17 -18.66
CA ASP A 744 1.19 -16.06 -18.42
C ASP A 744 1.39 -15.39 -17.04
N ASP A 745 2.10 -16.04 -16.12
CA ASP A 745 2.36 -15.50 -14.77
C ASP A 745 3.79 -14.97 -14.60
N CYS A 746 4.68 -15.27 -15.56
CA CYS A 746 6.02 -14.71 -15.60
C CYS A 746 5.96 -13.18 -15.78
N THR A 747 6.78 -12.46 -15.02
CA THR A 747 6.94 -11.00 -15.15
C THR A 747 8.15 -10.60 -15.99
N GLY A 748 8.90 -11.56 -16.54
CA GLY A 748 10.08 -11.30 -17.38
C GLY A 748 11.25 -10.66 -16.62
N CYS A 749 11.39 -10.88 -15.32
CA CYS A 749 12.40 -10.21 -14.49
C CYS A 749 13.86 -10.69 -14.71
N GLY A 750 14.09 -11.81 -15.39
CA GLY A 750 15.44 -12.31 -15.69
C GLY A 750 16.26 -12.86 -14.51
N VAL A 751 15.80 -12.75 -13.26
CA VAL A 751 16.57 -13.17 -12.06
C VAL A 751 16.97 -14.66 -12.08
N CYS A 752 16.10 -15.51 -12.61
CA CYS A 752 16.36 -16.94 -12.80
C CYS A 752 17.52 -17.21 -13.80
N VAL A 753 17.61 -16.41 -14.85
CA VAL A 753 18.66 -16.48 -15.87
C VAL A 753 19.97 -15.92 -15.33
N ASP A 754 19.95 -14.79 -14.60
CA ASP A 754 21.14 -14.23 -13.94
C ASP A 754 21.77 -15.27 -13.00
N THR A 755 20.93 -15.87 -12.15
CA THR A 755 21.34 -16.82 -11.10
C THR A 755 21.81 -18.17 -11.65
N CYS A 756 21.42 -18.56 -12.87
CA CYS A 756 21.75 -19.87 -13.42
C CYS A 756 23.28 -20.07 -13.53
N PRO A 757 23.86 -21.06 -12.81
CA PRO A 757 25.30 -21.29 -12.81
C PRO A 757 25.76 -22.14 -14.01
N ALA A 758 24.85 -22.85 -14.66
CA ALA A 758 25.15 -23.78 -15.73
C ALA A 758 25.23 -23.04 -17.08
N LYS A 759 26.37 -23.19 -17.76
CA LYS A 759 26.69 -22.54 -19.05
C LYS A 759 27.05 -23.59 -20.08
N SER A 760 26.72 -23.33 -21.34
CA SER A 760 27.20 -24.15 -22.46
C SER A 760 28.73 -24.12 -22.51
N LYS A 761 29.32 -25.27 -22.88
CA LYS A 761 30.78 -25.38 -23.09
C LYS A 761 31.24 -24.69 -24.38
N SER A 762 30.35 -24.56 -25.37
CA SER A 762 30.64 -23.93 -26.66
C SER A 762 30.29 -22.44 -26.70
N GLU A 763 29.25 -22.02 -25.98
CA GLU A 763 28.82 -20.61 -25.92
C GLU A 763 28.55 -20.16 -24.48
N VAL A 764 29.49 -19.40 -23.90
CA VAL A 764 29.43 -18.99 -22.48
C VAL A 764 28.19 -18.15 -22.12
N LYS A 765 27.61 -17.46 -23.10
CA LYS A 765 26.38 -16.65 -22.92
C LYS A 765 25.11 -17.51 -22.89
N HIS A 766 25.12 -18.69 -23.53
CA HIS A 766 24.01 -19.63 -23.51
C HIS A 766 24.03 -20.44 -22.21
N LYS A 767 22.97 -20.32 -21.40
CA LYS A 767 22.83 -20.99 -20.10
C LYS A 767 21.81 -22.12 -20.19
N ALA A 768 21.62 -22.85 -19.09
CA ALA A 768 20.53 -23.84 -18.99
C ALA A 768 19.12 -23.21 -18.96
N ILE A 769 19.01 -21.89 -18.79
CA ILE A 769 17.75 -21.16 -18.89
C ILE A 769 18.05 -19.77 -19.46
N ASN A 770 17.30 -19.33 -20.47
CA ASN A 770 17.58 -18.09 -21.21
C ASN A 770 16.29 -17.32 -21.51
N MET A 771 16.37 -15.99 -21.57
CA MET A 771 15.23 -15.16 -21.96
C MET A 771 14.99 -15.30 -23.47
N ALA A 772 13.73 -15.47 -23.86
CA ALA A 772 13.28 -15.46 -25.25
C ALA A 772 12.04 -14.55 -25.40
N PRO A 773 11.78 -13.99 -26.60
CA PRO A 773 10.57 -13.22 -26.86
C PRO A 773 9.31 -13.99 -26.47
N ALA A 774 8.39 -13.35 -25.73
CA ALA A 774 7.17 -14.00 -25.30
C ALA A 774 6.18 -14.35 -26.45
N PRO A 775 6.02 -13.54 -27.53
CA PRO A 775 5.18 -13.92 -28.66
C PRO A 775 5.62 -15.24 -29.31
N GLY A 776 4.67 -16.11 -29.65
CA GLY A 776 4.92 -17.48 -30.15
C GLY A 776 5.34 -18.47 -29.05
N ASN A 777 6.38 -18.15 -28.27
CA ASN A 777 6.84 -19.04 -27.20
C ASN A 777 5.82 -19.20 -26.07
N ARG A 778 5.07 -18.16 -25.72
CA ARG A 778 3.99 -18.23 -24.72
C ARG A 778 2.90 -19.22 -25.14
N GLU A 779 2.53 -19.24 -26.42
CA GLU A 779 1.51 -20.15 -26.94
C GLU A 779 1.98 -21.59 -26.90
N ALA A 780 3.26 -21.85 -27.21
CA ALA A 780 3.87 -23.17 -27.09
C ALA A 780 3.97 -23.64 -25.62
N GLU A 781 4.29 -22.75 -24.68
CA GLU A 781 4.50 -23.11 -23.28
C GLU A 781 3.21 -23.25 -22.45
N ARG A 782 2.07 -22.73 -22.92
CA ARG A 782 0.77 -22.88 -22.25
C ARG A 782 0.37 -24.34 -22.05
N PRO A 783 0.26 -25.18 -23.11
CA PRO A 783 -0.09 -26.59 -22.94
C PRO A 783 0.96 -27.36 -22.14
N ASN A 784 2.24 -26.99 -22.25
CA ASN A 784 3.30 -27.58 -21.42
C ASN A 784 3.11 -27.28 -19.94
N PHE A 785 2.77 -26.04 -19.58
CA PHE A 785 2.51 -25.67 -18.19
C PHE A 785 1.23 -26.31 -17.64
N GLU A 786 0.16 -26.35 -18.44
CA GLU A 786 -1.08 -27.05 -18.07
C GLU A 786 -0.81 -28.54 -17.80
N TYR A 787 -0.07 -29.21 -18.69
CA TYR A 787 0.36 -30.59 -18.47
C TYR A 787 1.26 -30.74 -17.24
N PHE A 788 2.22 -29.84 -17.02
CA PHE A 788 3.08 -29.85 -15.84
C PHE A 788 2.29 -29.81 -14.53
N LEU A 789 1.15 -29.13 -14.49
CA LEU A 789 0.30 -29.09 -13.30
C LEU A 789 -0.40 -30.43 -13.02
N THR A 790 -0.64 -31.28 -14.03
CA THR A 790 -1.27 -32.61 -13.85
C THR A 790 -0.28 -33.65 -13.29
N ILE A 791 1.02 -33.45 -13.49
CA ILE A 791 2.07 -34.34 -12.98
C ILE A 791 2.00 -34.40 -11.44
N PRO A 792 2.01 -35.60 -10.82
CA PRO A 792 1.98 -35.73 -9.37
C PRO A 792 3.12 -34.99 -8.67
N GLU A 793 2.79 -34.33 -7.55
CA GLU A 793 3.79 -33.77 -6.64
C GLU A 793 4.56 -34.90 -5.95
N LEU A 794 5.86 -34.69 -5.73
CA LEU A 794 6.69 -35.62 -4.97
C LEU A 794 6.26 -35.62 -3.50
N ASP A 795 6.27 -36.80 -2.87
CA ASP A 795 6.07 -36.90 -1.43
C ASP A 795 7.11 -36.03 -0.68
N ARG A 796 6.61 -35.18 0.23
CA ARG A 796 7.43 -34.25 1.02
C ARG A 796 8.48 -34.99 1.85
N ALA A 797 8.20 -36.23 2.28
CA ALA A 797 9.11 -37.05 3.07
C ALA A 797 10.19 -37.77 2.24
N ALA A 798 10.10 -37.75 0.89
CA ALA A 798 10.99 -38.53 0.03
C ALA A 798 12.43 -37.99 -0.04
N LEU A 799 12.62 -36.68 0.16
CA LEU A 799 13.91 -36.01 0.06
C LEU A 799 14.13 -35.06 1.24
N ASP A 800 15.38 -34.99 1.70
CA ASP A 800 15.79 -34.07 2.77
C ASP A 800 15.56 -32.60 2.37
N PRO A 801 14.67 -31.86 3.07
CA PRO A 801 14.42 -30.44 2.79
C PRO A 801 15.61 -29.54 3.10
N GLY A 802 16.64 -30.00 3.83
CA GLY A 802 17.86 -29.24 4.13
C GLY A 802 18.76 -28.99 2.91
N ILE A 803 18.46 -29.60 1.77
CA ILE A 803 19.21 -29.45 0.52
C ILE A 803 18.41 -28.58 -0.47
N VAL A 804 19.03 -27.50 -0.98
CA VAL A 804 18.39 -26.51 -1.86
C VAL A 804 17.63 -27.14 -3.03
N LYS A 805 18.26 -28.06 -3.78
CA LYS A 805 17.60 -28.70 -4.94
C LYS A 805 16.39 -29.56 -4.52
N HIS A 806 16.40 -30.14 -3.33
CA HIS A 806 15.30 -30.97 -2.81
C HIS A 806 14.13 -30.08 -2.35
N ALA A 807 14.42 -29.00 -1.62
CA ALA A 807 13.40 -28.03 -1.20
C ALA A 807 12.62 -27.45 -2.40
N GLN A 808 13.28 -27.31 -3.56
CA GLN A 808 12.65 -26.80 -4.78
C GLN A 808 11.81 -27.83 -5.56
N THR A 809 11.84 -29.10 -5.19
CA THR A 809 10.90 -30.11 -5.73
C THR A 809 9.51 -30.03 -5.09
N ARG A 810 9.36 -29.25 -4.01
CA ARG A 810 8.10 -29.09 -3.29
C ARG A 810 7.22 -28.04 -3.94
N GLU A 811 5.93 -28.31 -3.94
CA GLU A 811 4.90 -27.37 -4.38
C GLU A 811 4.99 -26.03 -3.63
N PRO A 812 5.12 -24.89 -4.34
CA PRO A 812 5.04 -23.57 -3.73
C PRO A 812 3.59 -23.19 -3.44
N LEU A 813 3.27 -22.84 -2.20
CA LEU A 813 1.93 -22.37 -1.77
C LEU A 813 1.85 -20.84 -1.63
N PHE A 814 2.81 -20.14 -2.21
CA PHE A 814 2.82 -18.69 -2.41
C PHE A 814 3.24 -18.42 -3.86
N GLU A 815 2.27 -18.11 -4.71
CA GLU A 815 2.46 -18.05 -6.16
C GLU A 815 1.81 -16.81 -6.79
N PHE A 816 2.43 -16.28 -7.85
CA PHE A 816 1.84 -15.26 -8.74
C PHE A 816 1.41 -13.94 -8.05
N SER A 817 2.09 -13.57 -6.96
CA SER A 817 1.79 -12.34 -6.20
C SER A 817 1.84 -11.05 -7.04
N GLY A 818 1.18 -10.00 -6.55
CA GLY A 818 1.22 -8.65 -7.14
C GLY A 818 2.54 -7.89 -6.95
N ALA A 819 3.61 -8.54 -6.51
CA ALA A 819 4.90 -7.91 -6.24
C ALA A 819 5.61 -7.43 -7.52
N CYS A 820 6.57 -6.50 -7.37
CA CYS A 820 7.38 -5.99 -8.47
C CYS A 820 8.16 -7.10 -9.19
N ALA A 821 8.44 -6.93 -10.49
CA ALA A 821 9.34 -7.81 -11.23
C ALA A 821 10.73 -7.81 -10.57
N GLY A 822 11.21 -9.00 -10.15
CA GLY A 822 12.49 -9.15 -9.46
C GLY A 822 12.46 -8.81 -7.97
N CYS A 823 11.28 -8.74 -7.33
CA CYS A 823 11.15 -8.45 -5.90
C CYS A 823 12.07 -9.32 -5.02
N GLY A 824 12.79 -8.71 -4.08
CA GLY A 824 13.68 -9.42 -3.16
C GLY A 824 13.01 -9.98 -1.90
N GLU A 825 11.71 -9.77 -1.71
CA GLU A 825 10.97 -10.26 -0.54
C GLU A 825 10.34 -11.64 -0.78
N THR A 826 9.65 -11.80 -1.90
CA THR A 826 8.81 -12.98 -2.17
C THR A 826 9.54 -14.31 -2.34
N PRO A 827 10.83 -14.41 -2.75
CA PRO A 827 11.54 -15.67 -2.74
C PRO A 827 11.61 -16.32 -1.34
N TYR A 828 11.69 -15.51 -0.27
CA TYR A 828 11.68 -16.01 1.10
C TYR A 828 10.31 -16.57 1.50
N LEU A 829 9.22 -15.86 1.18
CA LEU A 829 7.86 -16.31 1.49
C LEU A 829 7.46 -17.55 0.69
N LYS A 830 7.89 -17.63 -0.58
CA LYS A 830 7.76 -18.84 -1.39
C LYS A 830 8.48 -20.01 -0.75
N LEU A 831 9.72 -19.82 -0.30
CA LEU A 831 10.47 -20.87 0.38
C LEU A 831 9.79 -21.31 1.70
N LEU A 832 9.30 -20.38 2.51
CA LEU A 832 8.51 -20.70 3.72
C LEU A 832 7.27 -21.54 3.39
N SER A 833 6.54 -21.18 2.34
CA SER A 833 5.37 -21.93 1.89
C SER A 833 5.71 -23.36 1.45
N GLN A 834 6.88 -23.57 0.84
CA GLN A 834 7.35 -24.90 0.45
C GLN A 834 7.72 -25.75 1.67
N LEU A 835 8.35 -25.14 2.68
CA LEU A 835 8.82 -25.83 3.89
C LEU A 835 7.69 -26.14 4.88
N PHE A 836 6.79 -25.19 5.13
CA PHE A 836 5.83 -25.25 6.25
C PHE A 836 4.38 -24.99 5.84
N GLY A 837 4.11 -24.71 4.56
CA GLY A 837 2.85 -24.11 4.12
C GLY A 837 1.60 -24.96 4.40
N ASP A 838 1.72 -26.28 4.50
CA ASP A 838 0.62 -27.19 4.83
C ASP A 838 0.21 -27.19 6.32
N ARG A 839 0.91 -26.40 7.14
CA ARG A 839 0.68 -26.25 8.59
C ARG A 839 1.01 -24.85 9.12
N MET A 840 1.03 -23.84 8.25
CA MET A 840 1.48 -22.48 8.58
C MET A 840 0.31 -21.55 8.94
N LEU A 841 0.44 -20.83 10.05
CA LEU A 841 -0.39 -19.66 10.40
C LEU A 841 0.44 -18.40 10.18
N VAL A 842 -0.09 -17.40 9.49
CA VAL A 842 0.64 -16.18 9.12
C VAL A 842 -0.04 -14.96 9.72
N ALA A 843 0.67 -14.31 10.66
CA ALA A 843 0.40 -12.95 11.08
C ALA A 843 1.28 -11.99 10.26
N ASN A 844 0.68 -11.21 9.38
CA ASN A 844 1.41 -10.33 8.47
C ASN A 844 1.21 -8.86 8.82
N ALA A 845 2.29 -8.13 9.08
CA ALA A 845 2.26 -6.69 9.32
C ALA A 845 1.84 -5.93 8.06
N THR A 846 1.20 -4.78 8.21
CA THR A 846 0.91 -3.92 7.06
C THR A 846 2.22 -3.44 6.41
N GLY A 847 2.33 -3.58 5.08
CA GLY A 847 3.56 -3.26 4.34
C GLY A 847 3.53 -3.86 2.94
N CYS A 848 4.68 -3.96 2.25
CA CYS A 848 4.74 -4.63 0.95
C CYS A 848 4.13 -6.03 1.01
N SER A 849 4.49 -6.79 2.05
CA SER A 849 4.08 -8.17 2.24
C SER A 849 2.58 -8.36 2.40
N SER A 850 1.88 -7.42 3.05
CA SER A 850 0.41 -7.46 3.09
C SER A 850 -0.22 -7.01 1.78
N ILE A 851 0.39 -6.07 1.05
CA ILE A 851 -0.13 -5.62 -0.25
C ILE A 851 -0.03 -6.72 -1.29
N TYR A 852 1.15 -7.27 -1.58
CA TYR A 852 1.22 -8.34 -2.58
C TYR A 852 0.66 -9.67 -2.06
N GLY A 853 0.50 -9.82 -0.73
CA GLY A 853 0.05 -11.05 -0.06
C GLY A 853 -1.46 -11.12 0.20
N GLY A 854 -2.17 -10.00 0.26
CA GLY A 854 -3.59 -9.96 0.65
C GLY A 854 -4.41 -8.84 0.01
N ASN A 855 -3.92 -8.20 -1.05
CA ASN A 855 -4.68 -7.17 -1.76
C ASN A 855 -5.59 -7.77 -2.83
N LEU A 856 -6.90 -7.59 -2.67
CA LEU A 856 -7.91 -8.00 -3.63
C LEU A 856 -7.67 -7.38 -5.02
N PRO A 857 -8.03 -8.07 -6.11
CA PRO A 857 -8.97 -9.20 -6.16
C PRO A 857 -8.39 -10.60 -6.05
N THR A 858 -7.07 -10.74 -6.06
CA THR A 858 -6.38 -12.04 -6.10
C THR A 858 -5.35 -12.18 -4.98
N THR A 859 -5.23 -13.37 -4.40
CA THR A 859 -4.30 -13.67 -3.30
C THR A 859 -3.33 -14.79 -3.71
N PRO A 860 -2.02 -14.67 -3.38
CA PRO A 860 -0.99 -15.64 -3.77
C PRO A 860 -0.89 -16.87 -2.86
N TRP A 861 -1.46 -16.81 -1.65
CA TRP A 861 -1.45 -17.93 -0.71
C TRP A 861 -2.38 -19.01 -1.23
N SER A 862 -1.88 -20.19 -1.56
CA SER A 862 -2.67 -21.29 -2.13
C SER A 862 -2.74 -22.51 -1.21
N ARG A 863 -3.37 -23.58 -1.70
CA ARG A 863 -3.55 -24.85 -0.98
C ARG A 863 -2.99 -25.96 -1.85
N ASN A 864 -2.42 -26.98 -1.22
CA ASN A 864 -2.00 -28.20 -1.90
C ASN A 864 -3.21 -29.06 -2.30
N ARG A 865 -2.94 -30.20 -2.95
CA ARG A 865 -3.96 -31.19 -3.35
C ARG A 865 -4.85 -31.73 -2.23
N ASP A 866 -4.38 -31.70 -0.98
CA ASP A 866 -5.15 -32.14 0.19
C ASP A 866 -6.03 -31.02 0.77
N GLY A 867 -6.06 -29.85 0.12
CA GLY A 867 -6.77 -28.66 0.60
C GLY A 867 -6.07 -27.94 1.75
N ARG A 868 -4.80 -28.24 2.04
CA ARG A 868 -4.01 -27.65 3.13
C ARG A 868 -3.13 -26.52 2.61
N GLY A 869 -3.07 -25.41 3.34
CA GLY A 869 -2.23 -24.29 2.96
C GLY A 869 -2.13 -23.23 4.07
N PRO A 870 -1.36 -22.17 3.84
CA PRO A 870 -1.19 -21.12 4.85
C PRO A 870 -2.51 -20.42 5.17
N ALA A 871 -2.85 -20.34 6.46
CA ALA A 871 -3.90 -19.43 6.92
C ALA A 871 -3.28 -18.07 7.20
N TRP A 872 -3.75 -17.02 6.52
CA TRP A 872 -3.12 -15.70 6.52
C TRP A 872 -4.08 -14.63 7.05
N ALA A 873 -3.55 -13.72 7.86
CA ALA A 873 -4.26 -12.52 8.29
C ALA A 873 -3.32 -11.32 8.45
N ASN A 874 -3.84 -10.12 8.19
CA ASN A 874 -3.22 -8.84 8.54
C ASN A 874 -4.13 -8.13 9.55
N SER A 875 -3.61 -7.86 10.75
CA SER A 875 -4.26 -6.99 11.75
C SER A 875 -3.95 -5.53 11.41
N LEU A 876 -2.92 -4.95 12.01
CA LEU A 876 -2.48 -3.57 11.74
C LEU A 876 -0.98 -3.52 11.43
N PHE A 877 -0.41 -2.30 11.42
CA PHE A 877 1.02 -2.10 11.17
C PHE A 877 1.82 -2.26 12.47
N GLU A 878 1.28 -1.77 13.57
CA GLU A 878 1.93 -1.63 14.88
C GLU A 878 1.87 -2.89 15.75
N ASP A 879 0.92 -3.81 15.53
CA ASP A 879 0.55 -4.88 16.48
C ASP A 879 0.88 -6.30 16.01
N ASN A 880 1.59 -6.45 14.89
CA ASN A 880 1.69 -7.74 14.22
C ASN A 880 2.39 -8.83 15.05
N ALA A 881 3.33 -8.44 15.93
CA ALA A 881 3.99 -9.41 16.80
C ALA A 881 3.00 -9.97 17.82
N GLU A 882 2.26 -9.08 18.47
CA GLU A 882 1.24 -9.38 19.47
C GLU A 882 0.09 -10.19 18.85
N PHE A 883 -0.29 -9.87 17.61
CA PHE A 883 -1.28 -10.61 16.86
C PHE A 883 -0.84 -12.06 16.62
N GLY A 884 0.41 -12.27 16.19
CA GLY A 884 0.99 -13.60 16.07
C GLY A 884 1.12 -14.36 17.40
N LEU A 885 1.46 -13.66 18.49
CA LEU A 885 1.45 -14.24 19.83
C LEU A 885 0.02 -14.69 20.22
N GLY A 886 -1.00 -13.91 19.88
CA GLY A 886 -2.41 -14.27 20.06
C GLY A 886 -2.77 -15.57 19.33
N MET A 887 -2.37 -15.71 18.06
CA MET A 887 -2.54 -16.96 17.30
C MET A 887 -1.85 -18.14 17.98
N ARG A 888 -0.63 -17.93 18.50
CA ARG A 888 0.12 -18.99 19.19
C ARG A 888 -0.57 -19.44 20.48
N LEU A 889 -1.03 -18.50 21.30
CA LEU A 889 -1.75 -18.82 22.55
C LEU A 889 -3.07 -19.56 22.27
N ALA A 890 -3.80 -19.17 21.22
CA ALA A 890 -5.02 -19.87 20.81
C ALA A 890 -4.73 -21.33 20.41
N TYR A 891 -3.70 -21.55 19.59
CA TYR A 891 -3.27 -22.89 19.18
C TYR A 891 -2.83 -23.75 20.37
N GLU A 892 -2.03 -23.20 21.30
CA GLU A 892 -1.59 -23.92 22.50
C GLU A 892 -2.78 -24.37 23.34
N ARG A 893 -3.79 -23.52 23.54
CA ARG A 893 -4.97 -23.85 24.34
C ARG A 893 -5.86 -24.89 23.67
N ALA A 894 -6.06 -24.78 22.37
CA ALA A 894 -6.80 -25.77 21.59
C ALA A 894 -6.11 -27.14 21.67
N ARG A 895 -4.79 -27.17 21.49
CA ARG A 895 -3.98 -28.40 21.57
C ARG A 895 -3.96 -28.99 22.99
N ASP A 896 -3.81 -28.18 24.04
CA ASP A 896 -3.83 -28.66 25.43
C ASP A 896 -5.17 -29.34 25.75
N GLU A 897 -6.28 -28.72 25.34
CA GLU A 897 -7.62 -29.28 25.54
C GLU A 897 -7.83 -30.55 24.71
N ALA A 898 -7.37 -30.57 23.45
CA ALA A 898 -7.41 -31.77 22.63
C ALA A 898 -6.64 -32.93 23.26
N ARG A 899 -5.45 -32.66 23.81
CA ARG A 899 -4.63 -33.67 24.51
C ARG A 899 -5.31 -34.17 25.78
N ARG A 900 -5.92 -33.28 26.56
CA ARG A 900 -6.67 -33.63 27.79
C ARG A 900 -7.87 -34.54 27.46
N LEU A 901 -8.68 -34.14 26.49
CA LEU A 901 -9.84 -34.91 26.04
C LEU A 901 -9.45 -36.24 25.42
N LEU A 902 -8.35 -36.30 24.66
CA LEU A 902 -7.84 -37.55 24.10
C LEU A 902 -7.37 -38.51 25.19
N ALA A 903 -6.73 -38.01 26.25
CA ALA A 903 -6.35 -38.83 27.39
C ALA A 903 -7.59 -39.39 28.13
N GLU A 904 -8.64 -38.57 28.27
CA GLU A 904 -9.93 -38.97 28.87
C GLU A 904 -10.66 -40.04 28.03
N LEU A 905 -10.68 -39.86 26.70
CA LEU A 905 -11.37 -40.73 25.76
C LEU A 905 -10.51 -41.91 25.27
N ALA A 906 -9.27 -42.04 25.75
CA ALA A 906 -8.36 -43.12 25.34
C ALA A 906 -8.98 -44.53 25.41
N PRO A 907 -9.77 -44.89 26.45
CA PRO A 907 -10.42 -46.21 26.51
C PRO A 907 -11.49 -46.43 25.41
N LYS A 908 -11.98 -45.36 24.78
CA LYS A 908 -13.04 -45.38 23.77
C LYS A 908 -12.50 -45.34 22.34
N VAL A 909 -11.42 -44.58 22.12
CA VAL A 909 -10.80 -44.42 20.79
C VAL A 909 -9.63 -45.38 20.55
N GLY A 910 -9.14 -46.03 21.62
CA GLY A 910 -8.02 -46.98 21.59
C GLY A 910 -6.78 -46.42 22.30
N GLU A 911 -6.33 -47.11 23.35
CA GLU A 911 -5.22 -46.63 24.19
C GLU A 911 -3.89 -46.51 23.43
N SER A 912 -3.61 -47.39 22.47
CA SER A 912 -2.39 -47.31 21.65
C SER A 912 -2.39 -46.05 20.79
N LEU A 913 -3.51 -45.79 20.11
CA LEU A 913 -3.66 -44.62 19.24
C LEU A 913 -3.51 -43.33 20.05
N ALA A 914 -4.19 -43.24 21.20
CA ALA A 914 -4.07 -42.10 22.09
C ALA A 914 -2.64 -41.90 22.60
N ARG A 915 -1.96 -42.97 23.05
CA ARG A 915 -0.57 -42.91 23.54
C ARG A 915 0.40 -42.43 22.45
N GLU A 916 0.25 -42.94 21.23
CA GLU A 916 1.09 -42.58 20.10
C GLU A 916 0.90 -41.11 19.67
N ILE A 917 -0.35 -40.63 19.59
CA ILE A 917 -0.66 -39.24 19.28
C ILE A 917 -0.09 -38.30 20.35
N LEU A 918 -0.24 -38.67 21.62
CA LEU A 918 0.22 -37.86 22.75
C LEU A 918 1.74 -37.84 22.89
N GLY A 919 2.43 -38.91 22.48
CA GLY A 919 3.87 -39.09 22.59
C GLY A 919 4.70 -38.51 21.44
N GLU A 920 4.09 -38.12 20.31
CA GLU A 920 4.82 -37.56 19.17
C GLU A 920 5.38 -36.16 19.47
N THR A 921 6.68 -35.99 19.30
CA THR A 921 7.41 -34.72 19.52
C THR A 921 8.27 -34.31 18.33
N ALA A 922 8.42 -35.16 17.32
CA ALA A 922 9.23 -34.84 16.15
C ALA A 922 8.54 -33.79 15.26
N THR A 923 9.35 -32.99 14.57
CA THR A 923 8.91 -31.82 13.80
C THR A 923 9.12 -31.97 12.28
N ASP A 924 9.73 -33.07 11.84
CA ASP A 924 9.98 -33.36 10.43
C ASP A 924 8.72 -33.80 9.67
N ASP A 925 8.77 -33.73 8.34
CA ASP A 925 7.62 -34.04 7.49
C ASP A 925 7.10 -35.48 7.65
N ALA A 926 7.99 -36.46 7.91
CA ALA A 926 7.59 -37.84 8.10
C ALA A 926 6.80 -38.01 9.41
N ALA A 927 7.20 -37.32 10.48
CA ALA A 927 6.46 -37.27 11.73
C ALA A 927 5.09 -36.58 11.56
N ILE A 928 5.04 -35.47 10.83
CA ILE A 928 3.76 -34.77 10.54
C ILE A 928 2.82 -35.66 9.72
N ALA A 929 3.32 -36.38 8.72
CA ALA A 929 2.52 -37.31 7.92
C ALA A 929 1.93 -38.43 8.79
N ARG A 930 2.76 -39.11 9.61
CA ARG A 930 2.30 -40.15 10.54
C ARG A 930 1.29 -39.60 11.56
N GLN A 931 1.52 -38.40 12.08
CA GLN A 931 0.59 -37.78 13.04
C GLN A 931 -0.77 -37.48 12.38
N ARG A 932 -0.79 -37.06 11.11
CA ARG A 932 -2.04 -36.86 10.36
C ARG A 932 -2.80 -38.16 10.12
N GLU A 933 -2.11 -39.25 9.80
CA GLU A 933 -2.73 -40.58 9.67
C GLU A 933 -3.39 -41.01 10.98
N ARG A 934 -2.68 -40.81 12.10
CA ARG A 934 -3.22 -41.09 13.45
C ARG A 934 -4.41 -40.20 13.79
N VAL A 935 -4.35 -38.91 13.47
CA VAL A 935 -5.47 -37.97 13.69
C VAL A 935 -6.68 -38.35 12.84
N ALA A 936 -6.50 -38.72 11.57
CA ALA A 936 -7.60 -39.20 10.73
C ALA A 936 -8.27 -40.48 11.30
N ALA A 937 -7.46 -41.41 11.83
CA ALA A 937 -7.99 -42.58 12.53
C ALA A 937 -8.76 -42.20 13.81
N LEU A 938 -8.26 -41.21 14.55
CA LEU A 938 -8.93 -40.67 15.73
C LEU A 938 -10.27 -40.01 15.36
N GLU A 939 -10.31 -39.17 14.34
CA GLU A 939 -11.54 -38.52 13.87
C GLU A 939 -12.61 -39.53 13.47
N ALA A 940 -12.22 -40.60 12.76
CA ALA A 940 -13.12 -41.69 12.41
C ALA A 940 -13.69 -42.40 13.65
N ALA A 941 -12.86 -42.62 14.69
CA ALA A 941 -13.30 -43.20 15.95
C ALA A 941 -14.22 -42.26 16.75
N LEU A 942 -13.96 -40.95 16.73
CA LEU A 942 -14.75 -39.93 17.43
C LEU A 942 -16.11 -39.68 16.78
N ALA A 943 -16.19 -39.70 15.45
CA ALA A 943 -17.44 -39.46 14.71
C ALA A 943 -18.53 -40.49 15.04
N ALA A 944 -18.14 -41.70 15.44
CA ALA A 944 -19.05 -42.76 15.88
C ALA A 944 -19.43 -42.66 17.37
N ASN A 945 -18.85 -41.74 18.13
CA ASN A 945 -19.03 -41.63 19.58
C ASN A 945 -20.00 -40.48 19.93
N PRO A 946 -21.15 -40.76 20.58
CA PRO A 946 -22.16 -39.76 20.90
C PRO A 946 -21.81 -38.87 22.12
N GLU A 947 -20.72 -39.15 22.82
CA GLU A 947 -20.33 -38.37 24.00
C GLU A 947 -20.00 -36.91 23.61
N PRO A 948 -20.49 -35.89 24.36
CA PRO A 948 -20.18 -34.49 24.07
C PRO A 948 -18.67 -34.19 24.07
N ALA A 949 -17.90 -34.90 24.90
CA ALA A 949 -16.44 -34.82 24.92
C ALA A 949 -15.82 -35.28 23.59
N ALA A 950 -16.41 -36.28 22.92
CA ALA A 950 -15.94 -36.77 21.64
C ALA A 950 -16.23 -35.76 20.51
N ALA A 951 -17.41 -35.15 20.49
CA ALA A 951 -17.73 -34.07 19.56
C ALA A 951 -16.81 -32.84 19.77
N ARG A 952 -16.51 -32.51 21.03
CA ARG A 952 -15.56 -31.43 21.35
C ARG A 952 -14.15 -31.75 20.90
N LEU A 953 -13.66 -32.97 21.17
CA LEU A 953 -12.33 -33.40 20.70
C LEU A 953 -12.28 -33.43 19.17
N LEU A 954 -13.34 -33.87 18.50
CA LEU A 954 -13.42 -33.86 17.04
C LEU A 954 -13.24 -32.44 16.47
N SER A 955 -13.81 -31.42 17.11
CA SER A 955 -13.61 -30.02 16.68
C SER A 955 -12.20 -29.48 16.87
N LEU A 956 -11.34 -30.17 17.64
CA LEU A 956 -9.97 -29.78 17.98
C LEU A 956 -8.93 -30.79 17.48
N ALA A 957 -9.34 -31.87 16.80
CA ALA A 957 -8.46 -32.99 16.47
C ALA A 957 -7.28 -32.55 15.59
N ASP A 958 -7.52 -31.62 14.68
CA ASP A 958 -6.51 -31.00 13.82
C ASP A 958 -5.40 -30.24 14.59
N ASP A 959 -5.66 -29.80 15.82
CA ASP A 959 -4.67 -29.11 16.67
C ASP A 959 -3.67 -30.08 17.33
N LEU A 960 -3.93 -31.39 17.26
CA LEU A 960 -2.96 -32.43 17.63
C LEU A 960 -1.82 -32.55 16.61
N VAL A 961 -2.00 -32.01 15.40
CA VAL A 961 -0.94 -31.82 14.41
C VAL A 961 -0.22 -30.50 14.68
N ARG A 962 1.12 -30.51 14.66
CA ARG A 962 1.92 -29.30 14.88
C ARG A 962 1.57 -28.20 13.88
N LYS A 963 1.24 -27.00 14.37
CA LYS A 963 1.11 -25.78 13.56
C LYS A 963 2.35 -24.89 13.75
N SER A 964 2.72 -24.18 12.70
CA SER A 964 3.86 -23.26 12.68
C SER A 964 3.37 -21.82 12.56
N VAL A 965 3.54 -21.01 13.60
CA VAL A 965 3.15 -19.60 13.61
C VAL A 965 4.29 -18.74 13.06
N TRP A 966 4.06 -18.08 11.92
CA TRP A 966 4.98 -17.16 11.27
C TRP A 966 4.47 -15.72 11.33
N ILE A 967 5.29 -14.84 11.87
CA ILE A 967 5.07 -13.41 11.98
C ILE A 967 5.91 -12.73 10.90
N VAL A 968 5.25 -12.26 9.84
CA VAL A 968 5.88 -11.71 8.64
C VAL A 968 5.75 -10.19 8.62
N GLY A 969 6.85 -9.46 8.40
CA GLY A 969 6.77 -8.02 8.20
C GLY A 969 8.04 -7.42 7.61
N GLY A 970 7.95 -6.17 7.15
CA GLY A 970 9.10 -5.42 6.63
C GLY A 970 9.92 -4.76 7.73
N ASP A 971 11.01 -4.10 7.34
CA ASP A 971 11.88 -3.39 8.29
C ASP A 971 11.17 -2.24 9.03
N GLY A 972 10.27 -1.52 8.37
CA GLY A 972 9.54 -0.43 9.03
C GLY A 972 8.64 -0.86 10.19
N TRP A 973 8.10 -2.07 10.13
CA TRP A 973 7.40 -2.65 11.27
C TRP A 973 8.39 -3.02 12.38
N ALA A 974 9.35 -3.89 12.06
CA ALA A 974 10.19 -4.54 13.07
C ALA A 974 11.19 -3.60 13.75
N TYR A 975 11.67 -2.58 13.05
CA TYR A 975 12.70 -1.66 13.57
C TYR A 975 12.10 -0.43 14.23
N ASP A 976 10.88 -0.03 13.83
CA ASP A 976 10.23 1.21 14.23
C ASP A 976 8.92 0.97 14.98
N ILE A 977 7.78 0.94 14.26
CA ILE A 977 6.45 1.08 14.88
C ILE A 977 6.04 -0.13 15.72
N GLY A 978 6.33 -1.34 15.25
CA GLY A 978 6.03 -2.58 15.96
C GLY A 978 7.20 -3.13 16.77
N TYR A 979 8.32 -2.40 16.87
CA TYR A 979 9.47 -2.85 17.64
C TYR A 979 9.14 -3.12 19.13
N PRO A 980 8.37 -2.28 19.85
CA PRO A 980 8.03 -2.57 21.24
C PRO A 980 7.26 -3.88 21.41
N GLY A 981 6.31 -4.14 20.50
CA GLY A 981 5.56 -5.40 20.45
C GLY A 981 6.45 -6.60 20.12
N LEU A 982 7.31 -6.46 19.10
CA LEU A 982 8.27 -7.47 18.71
C LEU A 982 9.22 -7.84 19.86
N ASP A 983 9.79 -6.83 20.53
CA ASP A 983 10.67 -7.02 21.69
C ASP A 983 9.95 -7.82 22.79
N HIS A 984 8.71 -7.45 23.13
CA HIS A 984 7.92 -8.16 24.13
C HIS A 984 7.63 -9.62 23.74
N VAL A 985 7.29 -9.87 22.48
CA VAL A 985 6.99 -11.22 21.98
C VAL A 985 8.24 -12.09 21.97
N LEU A 986 9.40 -11.55 21.57
CA LEU A 986 10.68 -12.27 21.66
C LEU A 986 11.07 -12.55 23.12
N ALA A 987 10.79 -11.62 24.05
CA ALA A 987 11.04 -11.82 25.48
C ALA A 987 10.13 -12.88 26.13
N SER A 988 8.98 -13.19 25.52
CA SER A 988 7.97 -14.09 26.10
C SER A 988 8.42 -15.55 26.23
N GLY A 989 9.43 -15.97 25.46
CA GLY A 989 9.87 -17.37 25.40
C GLY A 989 8.89 -18.32 24.69
N ARG A 990 7.83 -17.82 24.05
CA ARG A 990 6.88 -18.63 23.29
C ARG A 990 7.42 -19.01 21.91
N ASP A 991 7.02 -20.20 21.45
CA ASP A 991 7.39 -20.78 20.16
C ASP A 991 6.65 -20.07 19.01
N VAL A 992 7.27 -19.00 18.50
CA VAL A 992 6.83 -18.19 17.36
C VAL A 992 8.02 -17.89 16.46
N ASN A 993 7.78 -17.89 15.15
CA ASN A 993 8.80 -17.60 14.15
C ASN A 993 8.57 -16.21 13.56
N VAL A 994 9.55 -15.31 13.66
CA VAL A 994 9.49 -13.97 13.05
C VAL A 994 10.40 -13.95 11.83
N ILE A 995 9.89 -13.46 10.69
CA ILE A 995 10.71 -13.11 9.52
C ILE A 995 10.55 -11.62 9.18
N VAL A 996 11.68 -10.93 9.20
CA VAL A 996 11.78 -9.52 8.80
C VAL A 996 12.36 -9.45 7.40
N LEU A 997 11.55 -8.97 6.46
CA LEU A 997 11.92 -8.71 5.07
C LEU A 997 12.56 -7.32 5.01
N ASP A 998 13.87 -7.25 5.27
CA ASP A 998 14.60 -6.00 5.46
C ASP A 998 14.97 -5.37 4.10
N THR A 999 14.15 -4.41 3.69
CA THR A 999 14.40 -3.57 2.52
C THR A 999 15.14 -2.28 2.87
N GLN A 1000 15.41 -2.05 4.16
CA GLN A 1000 16.09 -0.87 4.69
C GLN A 1000 15.41 0.47 4.36
N VAL A 1001 14.14 0.47 3.97
CA VAL A 1001 13.29 1.64 3.71
C VAL A 1001 11.83 1.23 3.81
N TYR A 1002 10.91 2.18 4.01
CA TYR A 1002 9.47 1.90 3.94
C TYR A 1002 9.05 1.77 2.48
N SER A 1003 9.28 0.58 1.92
CA SER A 1003 9.12 0.30 0.49
C SER A 1003 7.68 0.48 -0.01
N ASN A 1004 6.66 0.31 0.83
CA ASN A 1004 5.25 0.44 0.43
C ASN A 1004 4.79 1.88 0.23
N THR A 1005 5.15 2.76 1.16
CA THR A 1005 4.71 4.16 1.21
C THR A 1005 5.58 5.09 0.35
N GLY A 1006 6.54 4.55 -0.39
CA GLY A 1006 7.32 5.29 -1.38
C GLY A 1006 8.81 5.47 -1.06
N GLY A 1007 9.35 4.70 -0.11
CA GLY A 1007 10.78 4.67 0.19
C GLY A 1007 11.22 5.72 1.21
N GLN A 1008 10.47 5.85 2.31
CA GLN A 1008 10.88 6.63 3.48
C GLN A 1008 12.00 5.92 4.25
N ALA A 1009 12.78 6.70 4.98
CA ALA A 1009 13.81 6.17 5.86
C ALA A 1009 13.17 5.30 6.97
N SER A 1010 13.96 4.37 7.48
CA SER A 1010 13.65 3.54 8.64
C SER A 1010 14.87 3.50 9.55
N LYS A 1011 14.73 2.98 10.77
CA LYS A 1011 15.93 2.68 11.58
C LYS A 1011 16.80 1.58 10.96
N ALA A 1012 16.31 0.82 9.98
CA ALA A 1012 17.09 -0.12 9.18
C ALA A 1012 17.86 0.52 8.02
N THR A 1013 17.49 1.74 7.59
CA THR A 1013 18.21 2.48 6.54
C THR A 1013 19.68 2.67 6.91
N PRO A 1014 20.63 2.34 6.00
CA PRO A 1014 22.06 2.48 6.29
C PRO A 1014 22.51 3.95 6.24
N ARG A 1015 23.63 4.24 6.90
CA ARG A 1015 24.27 5.55 6.83
C ARG A 1015 24.62 5.91 5.39
N GLY A 1016 24.37 7.16 4.99
CA GLY A 1016 24.65 7.69 3.65
C GLY A 1016 23.60 7.38 2.59
N ALA A 1017 22.63 6.50 2.86
CA ALA A 1017 21.55 6.27 1.91
C ALA A 1017 20.57 7.44 1.91
N VAL A 1018 20.19 7.87 0.71
CA VAL A 1018 19.11 8.84 0.48
C VAL A 1018 17.79 8.10 0.44
N ALA A 1019 16.87 8.54 1.28
CA ALA A 1019 15.47 8.13 1.31
C ALA A 1019 14.61 9.37 1.59
N LYS A 1020 13.30 9.27 1.46
CA LYS A 1020 12.42 10.35 1.95
C LYS A 1020 12.59 10.47 3.47
N PHE A 1021 12.62 11.70 4.02
CA PHE A 1021 13.01 12.00 5.41
C PHE A 1021 14.50 11.79 5.74
N ALA A 1022 15.29 11.45 4.72
CA ALA A 1022 16.75 11.42 4.76
C ALA A 1022 17.32 11.96 3.43
N ALA A 1023 16.76 13.08 2.95
CA ALA A 1023 17.10 13.65 1.64
C ALA A 1023 18.59 14.00 1.48
N SER A 1024 19.26 14.34 2.59
CA SER A 1024 20.71 14.64 2.65
C SER A 1024 21.58 13.43 2.99
N GLY A 1025 21.03 12.22 2.88
CA GLY A 1025 21.66 10.98 3.33
C GLY A 1025 21.51 10.76 4.83
N LYS A 1026 21.12 9.54 5.24
CA LYS A 1026 20.93 9.22 6.66
C LYS A 1026 22.24 9.35 7.43
N SER A 1027 22.23 10.19 8.46
CA SER A 1027 23.41 10.44 9.29
C SER A 1027 23.74 9.28 10.23
N ALA A 1028 22.73 8.65 10.83
CA ALA A 1028 22.91 7.58 11.82
C ALA A 1028 23.12 6.19 11.17
N GLY A 1029 23.88 5.33 11.84
CA GLY A 1029 24.03 3.92 11.46
C GLY A 1029 22.70 3.15 11.49
N ARG A 1030 22.70 1.96 10.88
CA ARG A 1030 21.58 1.01 10.95
C ARG A 1030 21.44 0.47 12.38
N LYS A 1031 20.22 0.44 12.93
CA LYS A 1031 19.92 -0.27 14.19
C LYS A 1031 20.22 -1.75 14.02
N ASP A 1032 20.91 -2.35 14.98
CA ASP A 1032 21.24 -3.77 14.95
C ASP A 1032 20.19 -4.61 15.70
N LEU A 1033 19.05 -4.86 15.04
CA LEU A 1033 17.93 -5.61 15.63
C LEU A 1033 18.33 -7.03 16.03
N GLY A 1034 19.15 -7.70 15.23
CA GLY A 1034 19.56 -9.08 15.47
C GLY A 1034 20.40 -9.20 16.74
N LEU A 1035 21.35 -8.28 16.94
CA LEU A 1035 22.17 -8.26 18.15
C LEU A 1035 21.35 -7.90 19.41
N ILE A 1036 20.36 -7.00 19.29
CA ILE A 1036 19.46 -6.70 20.40
C ILE A 1036 18.66 -7.95 20.81
N ALA A 1037 18.12 -8.69 19.82
CA ALA A 1037 17.36 -9.91 20.09
C ALA A 1037 18.24 -11.04 20.69
N SER A 1038 19.48 -11.20 20.23
CA SER A 1038 20.37 -12.24 20.76
C SER A 1038 20.83 -11.97 22.21
N ALA A 1039 20.73 -10.72 22.68
CA ALA A 1039 21.05 -10.35 24.06
C ALA A 1039 20.18 -11.10 25.09
N TYR A 1040 18.90 -11.38 24.77
CA TYR A 1040 18.00 -12.20 25.60
C TYR A 1040 18.58 -13.58 25.94
N GLY A 1041 19.41 -14.12 25.05
CA GLY A 1041 20.13 -15.37 25.27
C GLY A 1041 19.36 -16.63 24.86
N ASN A 1042 18.03 -16.59 24.88
CA ASN A 1042 17.12 -17.71 24.55
C ASN A 1042 16.29 -17.51 23.26
N VAL A 1043 16.59 -16.46 22.50
CA VAL A 1043 15.98 -16.19 21.19
C VAL A 1043 16.90 -16.75 20.11
N TYR A 1044 16.39 -17.58 19.19
CA TYR A 1044 17.13 -17.95 17.99
C TYR A 1044 17.16 -16.75 17.04
N VAL A 1045 18.32 -16.38 16.50
CA VAL A 1045 18.44 -15.24 15.58
C VAL A 1045 19.26 -15.61 14.36
N ALA A 1046 18.83 -15.20 13.17
CA ALA A 1046 19.61 -15.38 11.95
C ALA A 1046 19.56 -14.14 11.05
N GLN A 1047 20.69 -13.73 10.51
CA GLN A 1047 20.75 -12.74 9.42
C GLN A 1047 21.11 -13.46 8.12
N VAL A 1048 20.22 -13.39 7.13
CA VAL A 1048 20.26 -14.20 5.90
C VAL A 1048 20.21 -13.33 4.64
N ALA A 1049 20.73 -13.86 3.53
CA ALA A 1049 20.55 -13.29 2.20
C ALA A 1049 20.64 -14.40 1.14
N ILE A 1050 19.52 -14.73 0.50
CA ILE A 1050 19.40 -15.90 -0.38
C ILE A 1050 20.33 -15.84 -1.60
N GLY A 1051 20.60 -14.63 -2.11
CA GLY A 1051 21.53 -14.43 -3.23
C GLY A 1051 23.00 -14.52 -2.81
N ALA A 1052 23.30 -14.36 -1.53
CA ALA A 1052 24.65 -14.51 -0.98
C ALA A 1052 24.95 -15.98 -0.63
N ASP A 1053 24.05 -16.64 0.10
CA ASP A 1053 24.16 -18.06 0.46
C ASP A 1053 22.76 -18.68 0.64
N ASP A 1054 22.35 -19.50 -0.33
CA ASP A 1054 21.05 -20.16 -0.36
C ASP A 1054 20.96 -21.33 0.63
N ALA A 1055 22.07 -22.04 0.86
CA ALA A 1055 22.14 -23.13 1.83
C ALA A 1055 22.06 -22.61 3.27
N GLN A 1056 22.74 -21.49 3.57
CA GLN A 1056 22.66 -20.83 4.88
C GLN A 1056 21.24 -20.32 5.15
N THR A 1057 20.58 -19.72 4.16
CA THR A 1057 19.20 -19.24 4.28
C THR A 1057 18.25 -20.40 4.59
N LEU A 1058 18.35 -21.51 3.84
CA LEU A 1058 17.52 -22.70 4.05
C LEU A 1058 17.72 -23.30 5.44
N LYS A 1059 18.99 -23.45 5.85
CA LYS A 1059 19.34 -23.93 7.19
C LYS A 1059 18.77 -23.04 8.29
N ALA A 1060 18.87 -21.73 8.13
CA ALA A 1060 18.40 -20.78 9.12
C ALA A 1060 16.88 -20.85 9.34
N LEU A 1061 16.09 -21.06 8.27
CA LEU A 1061 14.64 -21.20 8.36
C LEU A 1061 14.21 -22.52 9.01
N LEU A 1062 14.93 -23.61 8.72
CA LEU A 1062 14.68 -24.91 9.36
C LEU A 1062 15.05 -24.90 10.84
N GLU A 1063 16.19 -24.31 11.20
CA GLU A 1063 16.60 -24.13 12.61
C GLU A 1063 15.62 -23.22 13.37
N ALA A 1064 15.14 -22.13 12.75
CA ALA A 1064 14.14 -21.25 13.34
C ALA A 1064 12.84 -21.99 13.67
N ASP A 1065 12.23 -22.71 12.72
CA ASP A 1065 11.00 -23.49 12.97
C ASP A 1065 11.23 -24.62 13.97
N ALA A 1066 12.41 -25.25 13.99
CA ALA A 1066 12.69 -26.33 14.92
C ALA A 1066 12.94 -25.86 16.36
N TRP A 1067 13.33 -24.59 16.56
CA TRP A 1067 13.61 -24.03 17.88
C TRP A 1067 12.33 -23.95 18.72
N PRO A 1068 12.26 -24.58 19.90
CA PRO A 1068 11.08 -24.58 20.77
C PRO A 1068 11.00 -23.28 21.59
N GLY A 1069 10.97 -22.13 20.91
CA GLY A 1069 11.02 -20.81 21.50
C GLY A 1069 10.96 -19.71 20.43
N PRO A 1070 11.21 -18.45 20.80
CA PRO A 1070 11.13 -17.34 19.88
C PRO A 1070 12.28 -17.37 18.88
N SER A 1071 11.96 -17.19 17.61
CA SER A 1071 12.92 -17.16 16.50
C SER A 1071 12.80 -15.86 15.71
N LEU A 1072 13.92 -15.25 15.32
CA LEU A 1072 13.99 -14.04 14.50
C LEU A 1072 14.91 -14.25 13.30
N VAL A 1073 14.37 -14.20 12.10
CA VAL A 1073 15.12 -14.26 10.84
C VAL A 1073 15.05 -12.90 10.13
N ILE A 1074 16.19 -12.26 9.92
CA ILE A 1074 16.31 -10.97 9.22
C ILE A 1074 16.87 -11.23 7.82
N ALA A 1075 16.03 -11.07 6.82
CA ALA A 1075 16.34 -11.38 5.43
C ALA A 1075 16.61 -10.12 4.61
N TYR A 1076 17.79 -10.03 3.99
CA TYR A 1076 18.07 -8.91 3.07
C TYR A 1076 17.18 -9.01 1.83
N SER A 1077 16.38 -7.99 1.60
CA SER A 1077 15.42 -7.93 0.51
C SER A 1077 15.69 -6.74 -0.39
N THR A 1078 16.19 -6.99 -1.60
CA THR A 1078 16.39 -5.94 -2.60
C THR A 1078 15.06 -5.31 -3.03
N CYS A 1079 15.05 -4.00 -3.21
CA CYS A 1079 13.86 -3.25 -3.60
C CYS A 1079 14.15 -2.29 -4.74
N ILE A 1080 13.14 -1.97 -5.55
CA ILE A 1080 13.20 -0.91 -6.56
C ILE A 1080 13.61 0.45 -5.96
N ALA A 1081 13.33 0.68 -4.66
CA ALA A 1081 13.72 1.87 -3.92
C ALA A 1081 15.24 1.99 -3.72
N HIS A 1082 16.00 0.90 -3.87
CA HIS A 1082 17.47 0.94 -3.88
C HIS A 1082 18.00 1.57 -5.19
N GLY A 1083 17.17 1.56 -6.25
CA GLY A 1083 17.53 2.05 -7.56
C GLY A 1083 18.60 1.20 -8.24
N ILE A 1084 18.44 -0.12 -8.14
CA ILE A 1084 19.30 -1.12 -8.80
C ILE A 1084 18.61 -1.71 -10.04
N ASP A 1085 19.37 -2.39 -10.89
CA ASP A 1085 18.80 -3.28 -11.90
C ASP A 1085 18.29 -4.56 -11.21
N MET A 1086 16.97 -4.68 -11.09
CA MET A 1086 16.31 -5.79 -10.42
C MET A 1086 16.61 -7.16 -11.07
N THR A 1087 17.05 -7.20 -12.34
CA THR A 1087 17.47 -8.46 -12.98
C THR A 1087 18.67 -9.10 -12.28
N THR A 1088 19.50 -8.27 -11.63
CA THR A 1088 20.72 -8.68 -10.90
C THR A 1088 20.52 -8.76 -9.39
N SER A 1089 19.27 -8.78 -8.91
CA SER A 1089 18.90 -8.79 -7.48
C SER A 1089 19.74 -9.76 -6.63
N MET A 1090 19.87 -11.02 -7.07
CA MET A 1090 20.61 -12.05 -6.31
C MET A 1090 22.12 -11.80 -6.30
N THR A 1091 22.66 -11.36 -7.44
CA THR A 1091 24.06 -10.92 -7.55
C THR A 1091 24.34 -9.75 -6.62
N HIS A 1092 23.40 -8.81 -6.48
CA HIS A 1092 23.51 -7.67 -5.58
C HIS A 1092 23.53 -8.09 -4.10
N GLN A 1093 22.69 -9.05 -3.69
CA GLN A 1093 22.73 -9.58 -2.32
C GLN A 1093 24.09 -10.22 -1.99
N ARG A 1094 24.69 -10.93 -2.94
CA ARG A 1094 26.03 -11.50 -2.78
C ARG A 1094 27.10 -10.43 -2.57
N ASP A 1095 27.01 -9.32 -3.30
CA ASP A 1095 27.95 -8.22 -3.16
C ASP A 1095 27.75 -7.44 -1.84
N ALA A 1096 26.52 -7.38 -1.33
CA ALA A 1096 26.22 -6.85 0.01
C ALA A 1096 26.94 -7.66 1.11
N ALA A 1097 26.97 -8.99 1.00
CA ALA A 1097 27.71 -9.84 1.93
C ALA A 1097 29.23 -9.68 1.77
N LYS A 1098 29.74 -9.69 0.53
CA LYS A 1098 31.18 -9.50 0.24
C LYS A 1098 31.74 -8.16 0.71
N SER A 1099 30.91 -7.13 0.81
CA SER A 1099 31.33 -5.80 1.25
C SER A 1099 31.31 -5.60 2.76
N GLY A 1100 30.86 -6.59 3.54
CA GLY A 1100 30.61 -6.43 4.97
C GLY A 1100 29.39 -5.54 5.28
N PHE A 1101 28.68 -5.07 4.25
CA PHE A 1101 27.43 -4.33 4.40
C PHE A 1101 26.34 -5.20 5.05
N TRP A 1102 26.29 -6.48 4.69
CA TRP A 1102 25.36 -7.46 5.22
C TRP A 1102 26.03 -8.81 5.56
N PRO A 1103 26.74 -8.93 6.70
CA PRO A 1103 27.35 -10.19 7.11
C PRO A 1103 26.28 -11.25 7.42
N LEU A 1104 26.52 -12.52 7.10
CA LEU A 1104 25.60 -13.62 7.38
C LEU A 1104 26.00 -14.31 8.68
N TRP A 1105 25.05 -14.55 9.56
CA TRP A 1105 25.31 -15.18 10.86
C TRP A 1105 24.04 -15.79 11.47
N ARG A 1106 24.24 -16.69 12.43
CA ARG A 1106 23.19 -17.32 13.24
C ARG A 1106 23.58 -17.33 14.71
N TYR A 1107 22.64 -17.08 15.59
CA TYR A 1107 22.74 -17.25 17.04
C TYR A 1107 21.75 -18.35 17.45
N HIS A 1108 22.27 -19.48 17.91
CA HIS A 1108 21.49 -20.61 18.34
C HIS A 1108 21.72 -20.86 19.84
N PRO A 1109 20.75 -20.56 20.72
CA PRO A 1109 20.94 -20.61 22.17
C PRO A 1109 21.56 -21.91 22.69
N GLY A 1110 21.03 -23.10 22.38
CA GLY A 1110 21.36 -24.32 23.13
C GLY A 1110 21.92 -25.52 22.35
N SER A 1111 22.46 -25.36 21.14
CA SER A 1111 22.84 -26.51 20.28
C SER A 1111 24.33 -26.72 20.09
N ASP A 1112 25.19 -25.90 20.71
CA ASP A 1112 26.63 -26.00 20.51
C ASP A 1112 27.29 -26.84 21.62
N PRO A 1113 27.90 -28.00 21.30
CA PRO A 1113 28.71 -28.77 22.24
C PRO A 1113 29.86 -27.95 22.85
N HIS A 1114 30.34 -26.93 22.14
CA HIS A 1114 31.39 -26.01 22.57
C HIS A 1114 30.83 -24.73 23.23
N GLN A 1115 29.52 -24.68 23.49
CA GLN A 1115 28.86 -23.52 24.13
C GLN A 1115 29.02 -22.20 23.35
N GLN A 1116 29.27 -22.23 22.03
CA GLN A 1116 29.36 -21.04 21.18
C GLN A 1116 28.05 -20.83 20.40
N PRO A 1117 27.07 -20.07 20.94
CA PRO A 1117 25.79 -19.91 20.27
C PRO A 1117 25.88 -19.07 19.00
N PHE A 1118 26.83 -18.13 18.90
CA PHE A 1118 26.98 -17.23 17.76
C PHE A 1118 27.91 -17.84 16.69
N ARG A 1119 27.43 -17.91 15.45
CA ARG A 1119 28.15 -18.44 14.29
C ARG A 1119 28.16 -17.41 13.17
N LEU A 1120 29.35 -16.92 12.82
CA LEU A 1120 29.55 -16.03 11.69
C LEU A 1120 29.70 -16.87 10.40
N ASP A 1121 28.64 -16.94 9.59
CA ASP A 1121 28.57 -17.80 8.41
C ASP A 1121 29.22 -17.16 7.16
N SER A 1122 29.24 -15.82 7.07
CA SER A 1122 29.91 -15.12 5.96
C SER A 1122 31.44 -15.17 6.07
N ARG A 1123 32.13 -15.06 4.93
CA ARG A 1123 33.59 -14.83 4.89
C ARG A 1123 33.93 -13.36 5.15
N ALA A 1124 35.18 -13.10 5.51
CA ALA A 1124 35.70 -11.74 5.69
C ALA A 1124 35.41 -10.84 4.47
N PRO A 1125 35.05 -9.56 4.69
CA PRO A 1125 34.79 -8.62 3.61
C PRO A 1125 35.94 -8.58 2.61
N SER A 1126 35.60 -8.73 1.32
CA SER A 1126 36.54 -8.77 0.21
C SER A 1126 36.26 -7.68 -0.84
N MET A 1127 35.30 -6.80 -0.58
CA MET A 1127 34.89 -5.69 -1.42
C MET A 1127 34.79 -4.42 -0.57
N PRO A 1128 35.33 -3.26 -0.99
CA PRO A 1128 35.08 -2.01 -0.29
C PRO A 1128 33.59 -1.63 -0.29
N LEU A 1129 33.06 -1.10 0.80
CA LEU A 1129 31.65 -0.71 0.92
C LEU A 1129 31.26 0.33 -0.13
N ARG A 1130 32.18 1.26 -0.45
CA ARG A 1130 31.97 2.25 -1.52
C ARG A 1130 31.64 1.60 -2.88
N ALA A 1131 32.34 0.53 -3.25
CA ALA A 1131 32.12 -0.16 -4.52
C ALA A 1131 30.75 -0.86 -4.58
N PHE A 1132 30.19 -1.24 -3.42
CA PHE A 1132 28.82 -1.70 -3.32
C PHE A 1132 27.83 -0.53 -3.40
N ALA A 1133 28.05 0.54 -2.63
CA ALA A 1133 27.17 1.71 -2.57
C ALA A 1133 26.99 2.39 -3.94
N GLU A 1134 28.05 2.48 -4.76
CA GLU A 1134 28.02 3.05 -6.11
C GLU A 1134 27.08 2.30 -7.08
N LYS A 1135 26.71 1.05 -6.77
CA LYS A 1135 25.75 0.27 -7.57
C LYS A 1135 24.30 0.65 -7.31
N GLU A 1136 24.01 1.41 -6.26
CA GLU A 1136 22.66 1.78 -5.87
C GLU A 1136 22.42 3.29 -6.06
N ALA A 1137 21.32 3.63 -6.75
CA ALA A 1137 21.00 5.03 -7.00
C ALA A 1137 20.76 5.83 -5.70
N ARG A 1138 20.33 5.17 -4.61
CA ARG A 1138 20.11 5.80 -3.30
C ARG A 1138 21.39 6.34 -2.64
N PHE A 1139 22.57 5.86 -3.01
CA PHE A 1139 23.84 6.47 -2.61
C PHE A 1139 24.40 7.39 -3.70
N ALA A 1140 24.33 6.96 -4.96
CA ALA A 1140 24.84 7.72 -6.10
C ALA A 1140 24.12 9.07 -6.32
N MET A 1141 22.90 9.23 -5.81
CA MET A 1141 22.22 10.54 -5.80
C MET A 1141 22.96 11.56 -4.93
N LEU A 1142 23.32 11.18 -3.70
CA LEU A 1142 24.03 12.07 -2.78
C LEU A 1142 25.42 12.41 -3.31
N MET A 1143 26.15 11.43 -3.85
CA MET A 1143 27.47 11.64 -4.47
C MET A 1143 27.46 12.69 -5.58
N ARG A 1144 26.30 12.91 -6.23
CA ARG A 1144 26.13 13.93 -7.29
C ARG A 1144 25.60 15.25 -6.74
N SER A 1145 24.70 15.24 -5.77
CA SER A 1145 24.08 16.45 -5.23
C SER A 1145 24.94 17.15 -4.18
N ASP A 1146 25.65 16.39 -3.36
CA ASP A 1146 26.56 16.85 -2.31
C ASP A 1146 27.73 15.86 -2.13
N PRO A 1147 28.78 15.97 -2.97
CA PRO A 1147 29.91 15.03 -2.96
C PRO A 1147 30.68 15.00 -1.63
N GLN A 1148 30.82 16.16 -0.97
CA GLN A 1148 31.55 16.27 0.30
C GLN A 1148 30.83 15.51 1.41
N ARG A 1149 29.51 15.71 1.54
CA ARG A 1149 28.70 14.96 2.51
C ARG A 1149 28.67 13.47 2.20
N ALA A 1150 28.60 13.09 0.93
CA ALA A 1150 28.65 11.69 0.52
C ALA A 1150 29.95 11.01 0.96
N ASP A 1151 31.10 11.66 0.73
CA ASP A 1151 32.40 11.10 1.11
C ASP A 1151 32.56 10.94 2.62
N GLU A 1152 32.10 11.93 3.39
CA GLU A 1152 32.06 11.85 4.86
C GLU A 1152 31.21 10.65 5.33
N LEU A 1153 29.96 10.55 4.86
CA LEU A 1153 29.04 9.50 5.30
C LEU A 1153 29.48 8.11 4.85
N LEU A 1154 30.08 7.96 3.67
CA LEU A 1154 30.58 6.67 3.18
C LEU A 1154 31.85 6.22 3.90
N ALA A 1155 32.72 7.16 4.31
CA ALA A 1155 33.86 6.83 5.16
C ALA A 1155 33.40 6.31 6.52
N LEU A 1156 32.42 6.98 7.13
CA LEU A 1156 31.79 6.50 8.37
C LEU A 1156 31.07 5.15 8.19
N ALA A 1157 30.39 4.95 7.05
CA ALA A 1157 29.72 3.68 6.77
C ALA A 1157 30.72 2.51 6.61
N GLN A 1158 31.89 2.76 6.01
CA GLN A 1158 32.97 1.76 5.96
C GLN A 1158 33.47 1.42 7.38
N GLN A 1159 33.68 2.43 8.23
CA GLN A 1159 34.06 2.21 9.64
C GLN A 1159 33.00 1.41 10.39
N ASP A 1160 31.71 1.71 10.21
CA ASP A 1160 30.60 0.97 10.79
C ASP A 1160 30.64 -0.52 10.37
N ALA A 1161 30.96 -0.81 9.10
CA ALA A 1161 31.05 -2.17 8.57
C ALA A 1161 32.27 -2.93 9.15
N ASP A 1162 33.43 -2.28 9.21
CA ASP A 1162 34.67 -2.84 9.74
C ASP A 1162 34.54 -3.13 11.26
N GLU A 1163 33.93 -2.21 12.00
CA GLU A 1163 33.66 -2.39 13.43
C GLU A 1163 32.66 -3.53 13.67
N ARG A 1164 31.54 -3.56 12.92
CA ARG A 1164 30.56 -4.64 13.03
C ARG A 1164 31.19 -6.01 12.74
N TRP A 1165 32.04 -6.10 11.71
CA TRP A 1165 32.76 -7.33 11.40
C TRP A 1165 33.67 -7.77 12.55
N ARG A 1166 34.45 -6.83 13.10
CA ARG A 1166 35.34 -7.09 14.24
C ARG A 1166 34.56 -7.56 15.46
N HIS A 1167 33.46 -6.88 15.78
CA HIS A 1167 32.61 -7.21 16.92
C HIS A 1167 31.99 -8.61 16.78
N TYR A 1168 31.39 -8.93 15.63
CA TYR A 1168 30.79 -10.26 15.41
C TYR A 1168 31.83 -11.37 15.38
N THR A 1169 33.05 -11.10 14.92
CA THR A 1169 34.17 -12.05 15.02
C THR A 1169 34.51 -12.34 16.48
N GLN A 1170 34.47 -11.34 17.36
CA GLN A 1170 34.64 -11.54 18.80
C GLN A 1170 33.49 -12.35 19.40
N LEU A 1171 32.24 -12.03 19.05
CA LEU A 1171 31.06 -12.78 19.52
C LEU A 1171 31.08 -14.24 19.11
N ALA A 1172 31.56 -14.55 17.90
CA ALA A 1172 31.72 -15.92 17.42
C ALA A 1172 32.74 -16.73 18.23
N GLY A 1173 33.65 -16.07 18.96
CA GLY A 1173 34.59 -16.72 19.86
C GLY A 1173 34.13 -16.78 21.32
N LEU A 1174 32.96 -16.23 21.67
CA LEU A 1174 32.45 -16.24 23.04
C LEU A 1174 31.73 -17.56 23.36
N GLU A 1175 32.12 -18.17 24.47
CA GLU A 1175 31.39 -19.28 25.09
C GLU A 1175 30.31 -18.73 26.03
N ARG A 1176 29.10 -19.29 25.97
CA ARG A 1176 27.96 -18.91 26.78
C ARG A 1176 27.13 -20.15 27.12
N SER A 1177 26.93 -20.38 28.42
CA SER A 1177 26.00 -21.39 28.90
C SER A 1177 24.58 -20.84 28.97
N VAL A 1178 23.61 -21.57 28.41
CA VAL A 1178 22.19 -21.19 28.51
C VAL A 1178 21.69 -21.55 29.89
N VAL A 1179 21.13 -20.58 30.60
CA VAL A 1179 20.37 -20.85 31.82
C VAL A 1179 19.12 -21.63 31.41
N ALA A 1180 18.98 -22.86 31.91
CA ALA A 1180 17.83 -23.71 31.60
C ALA A 1180 16.51 -22.93 31.79
N ALA A 1181 15.67 -22.91 30.75
CA ALA A 1181 14.38 -22.23 30.82
C ALA A 1181 13.57 -22.73 32.02
N VAL A 1182 13.02 -21.80 32.81
CA VAL A 1182 12.11 -22.13 33.91
C VAL A 1182 10.91 -22.86 33.31
N ARG A 1183 10.65 -24.09 33.80
CA ARG A 1183 9.48 -24.85 33.34
C ARG A 1183 8.21 -24.02 33.55
N PRO A 1184 7.30 -23.96 32.57
CA PRO A 1184 5.98 -23.42 32.81
C PRO A 1184 5.30 -24.22 33.93
N PRO A 1185 4.52 -23.56 34.82
CA PRO A 1185 3.80 -24.26 35.89
C PRO A 1185 2.91 -25.36 35.30
N GLY A 1186 3.08 -26.61 35.77
CA GLY A 1186 2.26 -27.75 35.34
C GLY A 1186 2.82 -28.63 34.21
N ALA A 1187 4.02 -28.35 33.68
CA ALA A 1187 4.67 -29.28 32.76
C ALA A 1187 5.07 -30.58 33.48
N PRO A 1188 4.77 -31.78 32.92
CA PRO A 1188 5.16 -33.05 33.53
C PRO A 1188 6.68 -33.12 33.68
N ALA A 1189 7.15 -33.66 34.80
CA ALA A 1189 8.58 -33.88 35.00
C ALA A 1189 9.10 -34.90 33.97
N PRO A 1190 10.26 -34.67 33.34
CA PRO A 1190 10.90 -35.68 32.51
C PRO A 1190 11.26 -36.86 33.41
N GLU A 1191 11.12 -38.06 32.85
CA GLU A 1191 11.50 -39.27 33.55
C GLU A 1191 13.00 -39.22 33.91
N PRO A 1192 13.36 -39.58 35.15
CA PRO A 1192 14.76 -39.61 35.57
C PRO A 1192 15.46 -40.79 34.89
N GLY A 1193 16.08 -40.57 33.74
CA GLY A 1193 16.78 -41.64 33.03
C GLY A 1193 17.64 -41.30 31.80
N ALA A 1194 17.68 -40.05 31.30
CA ALA A 1194 18.39 -39.72 30.07
C ALA A 1194 19.62 -38.82 30.25
N ALA A 1195 20.28 -38.86 31.40
CA ALA A 1195 21.65 -38.35 31.54
C ALA A 1195 22.62 -39.52 31.33
N LYS A 1196 23.00 -39.79 30.07
CA LYS A 1196 24.20 -40.60 29.81
C LYS A 1196 25.41 -39.72 30.10
N THR A 1197 26.11 -40.05 31.17
CA THR A 1197 27.45 -39.60 31.51
C THR A 1197 28.39 -39.88 30.34
N VAL A 1198 28.96 -38.82 29.78
CA VAL A 1198 30.17 -38.87 28.95
C VAL A 1198 31.32 -38.61 29.89
N GLU A 1199 31.81 -39.66 30.54
CA GLU A 1199 33.11 -39.69 31.22
C GLU A 1199 33.51 -41.16 31.30
N GLU A 1200 34.76 -41.45 30.90
CA GLU A 1200 35.43 -42.76 30.78
C GLU A 1200 35.30 -43.48 29.43
N GLU A 1201 36.22 -43.20 28.50
CA GLU A 1201 37.16 -44.21 27.97
C GLU A 1201 38.29 -43.51 27.17
N GLU A 1202 39.53 -43.93 27.46
CA GLU A 1202 40.78 -43.64 26.73
C GLU A 1202 40.76 -44.10 25.27
#